data_AF-A0A931Y561-F1
#
_entry.id   AF-A0A931Y561-F1
#
_cell.length_a   1.000
_cell.length_b   1.000
_cell.length_c   1.000
_cell.angle_alpha   90.00
_cell.angle_beta   90.00
_cell.angle_gamma   90.00
#
_symmetry.space_group_name_H-M   'P 1'
#
loop_
_entity.id
_entity.type
_entity.pdbx_description
1 polymer ?
#
loop_
_entity_poly.entity_id
_entity_poly.type
_entity_poly.pdbx_seq_one_letter_code
_entity_poly.pdbx_strand_id
1 'polypeptide(L)'
;MKKLYRQAAAIAAAGLIGATLPSAEIAKTELPLKQVVLFTSGVAYYERAAEISGTAQTELAFKTEQINDLIKSLVLIDEGGGQIAAVTYESRDPLERTLKSFSVDLSDNPNLGALLNRLRGVTVRLKASPRDWTGRIVGVESRQRHVDKETFEERILNLLSDNNVRALPLDAIQEIEVLDPVIQADLAAALKVLAGSHDQGKKKVRLTFSGERRRLVRAGYMLEAPIWKTSYRLVLDEKDKILLQGWAHIENMTDEDWSGITLTLVSGRPLSFIQNLYDPIYMHRPVVRAALDENLAPPEYESAIGGPEEAEAEALAAAPVVGEMKAGGKGLMAASRFEKRMSPVATLSRTQVDRAAFAGVEAMAAGREAGELFEYAVKDPISLPRRQSAMIPIVNQTLPGEKLSIFNAQVNPKNPLNGLELENASGLFLMQGPVTVLEDGIYAGDARLTDTARGEKRLLAYAVDLAAEGKLERKSEPEDIVSLKIVRGALALKRKYVDTAVYTLKNKRDKTRAYLIEHPLRSDWELTEPAKDIEKTRDAYRFRVTIEGGKSREIPFREQRLAAEILMLANIPSDQVRFFINQKNISKKVRQALEELVDMQAALETVRQVRQQKEQRVQAITQEQERIRKNMQTVTRNSESYAMWERKLVQQENELDQLNVELEKLRADEQQKAAAIARFLAELNVE
;
A
#
# COMPACT_ATOMS: atom_id res chain seq x y z
N MET A 1 26.41 65.65 -84.56
CA MET A 1 26.39 64.89 -83.29
C MET A 1 25.07 64.12 -83.28
N LYS A 2 24.96 62.84 -83.69
CA LYS A 2 25.68 61.57 -83.41
C LYS A 2 25.35 60.92 -82.05
N LYS A 3 24.36 60.01 -82.11
CA LYS A 3 24.23 58.70 -81.44
C LYS A 3 24.16 58.61 -79.89
N LEU A 4 23.31 57.65 -79.48
CA LEU A 4 23.21 56.99 -78.15
C LEU A 4 22.58 57.87 -77.04
N TYR A 5 21.61 57.42 -76.23
CA TYR A 5 21.09 56.06 -76.01
C TYR A 5 19.55 55.99 -76.11
N ARG A 6 19.04 55.02 -76.87
CA ARG A 6 17.68 54.47 -76.70
C ARG A 6 17.80 53.26 -75.78
N GLN A 7 17.11 53.22 -74.64
CA GLN A 7 16.64 51.99 -73.96
C GLN A 7 15.80 52.35 -72.73
N ALA A 8 15.02 51.39 -72.22
CA ALA A 8 14.21 51.45 -70.99
C ALA A 8 12.96 52.38 -70.97
N ALA A 9 12.03 52.20 -71.93
CA ALA A 9 10.62 52.58 -71.76
C ALA A 9 9.70 51.87 -72.79
N ALA A 10 9.53 50.55 -72.67
CA ALA A 10 8.54 49.78 -73.42
C ALA A 10 8.12 48.54 -72.60
N ILE A 11 6.89 48.06 -72.84
CA ILE A 11 6.20 47.01 -72.07
C ILE A 11 5.60 47.53 -70.75
N ALA A 12 4.53 48.30 -70.90
CA ALA A 12 3.44 48.37 -69.92
C ALA A 12 2.14 48.01 -70.66
N ALA A 13 1.22 47.32 -69.96
CA ALA A 13 -0.13 46.94 -70.40
C ALA A 13 -0.26 45.91 -71.56
N ALA A 14 -0.08 44.62 -71.24
CA ALA A 14 -0.86 43.52 -71.84
C ALA A 14 -0.86 42.28 -70.92
N GLY A 15 -2.04 41.85 -70.46
CA GLY A 15 -2.27 40.49 -69.94
C GLY A 15 -1.98 40.22 -68.46
N LEU A 16 -2.85 40.68 -67.55
CA LEU A 16 -3.08 39.92 -66.31
C LEU A 16 -3.89 38.65 -66.68
N ILE A 17 -3.22 37.51 -66.79
CA ILE A 17 -3.84 36.21 -66.57
C ILE A 17 -3.32 35.73 -65.23
N GLY A 18 -4.18 35.74 -64.22
CA GLY A 18 -3.85 35.20 -62.90
C GLY A 18 -3.66 33.69 -63.01
N ALA A 19 -2.40 33.24 -63.00
CA ALA A 19 -2.09 31.84 -62.78
C ALA A 19 -2.41 31.49 -61.32
N THR A 20 -3.67 31.13 -61.07
CA THR A 20 -4.04 30.34 -59.89
C THR A 20 -3.30 29.01 -59.98
N LEU A 21 -2.14 28.92 -59.34
CA LEU A 21 -1.51 27.65 -59.04
C LEU A 21 -2.58 26.79 -58.32
N PRO A 22 -2.92 25.60 -58.81
CA PRO A 22 -3.84 24.73 -58.09
C PRO A 22 -3.20 24.41 -56.74
N SER A 23 -3.86 24.82 -55.66
CA SER A 23 -3.48 24.36 -54.32
C SER A 23 -3.65 22.85 -54.32
N ALA A 24 -2.54 22.12 -54.26
CA ALA A 24 -2.57 20.67 -54.43
C ALA A 24 -3.41 20.05 -53.31
N GLU A 25 -4.58 19.52 -53.68
CA GLU A 25 -5.55 18.99 -52.74
C GLU A 25 -4.98 17.73 -52.09
N ILE A 26 -4.58 17.83 -50.81
CA ILE A 26 -3.89 16.73 -50.11
C ILE A 26 -4.87 15.57 -49.95
N ALA A 27 -4.50 14.40 -50.50
CA ALA A 27 -5.34 13.22 -50.48
C ALA A 27 -5.62 12.78 -49.04
N LYS A 28 -6.91 12.73 -48.65
CA LYS A 28 -7.31 12.11 -47.39
C LYS A 28 -7.13 10.60 -47.50
N THR A 29 -6.49 9.99 -46.50
CA THR A 29 -6.32 8.54 -46.41
C THR A 29 -6.68 8.05 -45.01
N GLU A 30 -7.29 6.88 -44.92
CA GLU A 30 -7.56 6.21 -43.65
C GLU A 30 -6.34 5.41 -43.19
N LEU A 31 -6.07 5.44 -41.88
CA LEU A 31 -5.00 4.66 -41.26
C LEU A 31 -5.64 3.60 -40.34
N PRO A 32 -5.98 2.41 -40.86
CA PRO A 32 -6.66 1.38 -40.08
C PRO A 32 -5.71 0.80 -39.01
N LEU A 33 -6.28 0.44 -37.86
CA LEU A 33 -5.58 -0.28 -36.80
C LEU A 33 -5.12 -1.65 -37.30
N LYS A 34 -3.84 -1.99 -37.09
CA LYS A 34 -3.22 -3.25 -37.53
C LYS A 34 -2.68 -4.08 -36.39
N GLN A 35 -2.14 -3.44 -35.35
CA GLN A 35 -1.58 -4.13 -34.18
C GLN A 35 -2.06 -3.49 -32.89
N VAL A 36 -2.33 -4.33 -31.89
CA VAL A 36 -2.57 -3.91 -30.50
C VAL A 36 -1.63 -4.72 -29.60
N VAL A 37 -0.96 -4.03 -28.68
CA VAL A 37 -0.11 -4.64 -27.66
C VAL A 37 -0.63 -4.23 -26.29
N LEU A 38 -1.14 -5.18 -25.50
CA LEU A 38 -1.71 -4.91 -24.18
C LEU A 38 -0.69 -5.21 -23.08
N PHE A 39 -0.51 -4.27 -22.15
CA PHE A 39 0.45 -4.40 -21.03
C PHE A 39 -0.28 -4.54 -19.69
N THR A 40 0.32 -5.29 -18.76
CA THR A 40 -0.20 -5.43 -17.39
C THR A 40 0.03 -4.21 -16.48
N SER A 41 0.57 -3.10 -17.02
CA SER A 41 0.71 -1.80 -16.36
C SER A 41 -0.49 -0.85 -16.57
N GLY A 42 -1.48 -1.20 -17.38
CA GLY A 42 -2.67 -0.35 -17.64
C GLY A 42 -2.54 0.55 -18.86
N VAL A 43 -1.64 0.22 -19.79
CA VAL A 43 -1.48 0.88 -21.08
C VAL A 43 -1.54 -0.12 -22.22
N ALA A 44 -1.87 0.37 -23.40
CA ALA A 44 -1.80 -0.38 -24.65
C ALA A 44 -1.11 0.44 -25.72
N TYR A 45 -0.27 -0.22 -26.53
CA TYR A 45 0.29 0.34 -27.75
C TYR A 45 -0.60 -0.06 -28.94
N TYR A 46 -0.89 0.92 -29.79
CA TYR A 46 -1.72 0.77 -30.98
C TYR A 46 -0.89 1.17 -32.20
N GLU A 47 -0.77 0.28 -33.18
CA GLU A 47 -0.16 0.59 -34.47
C GLU A 47 -1.23 0.64 -35.56
N ARG A 48 -1.27 1.76 -36.27
CA ARG A 48 -2.06 1.95 -37.49
C ARG A 48 -1.13 1.99 -38.70
N ALA A 49 -1.49 1.32 -39.80
CA ALA A 49 -0.67 1.32 -41.00
C ALA A 49 -1.50 1.25 -42.29
N ALA A 50 -1.06 1.97 -43.32
CA ALA A 50 -1.61 1.93 -44.68
C ALA A 50 -0.53 2.16 -45.73
N GLU A 51 -0.72 1.61 -46.92
CA GLU A 51 0.03 2.06 -48.09
C GLU A 51 -0.60 3.36 -48.62
N ILE A 52 0.22 4.40 -48.78
CA ILE A 52 -0.17 5.69 -49.34
C ILE A 52 0.59 5.95 -50.63
N SER A 53 0.02 6.79 -51.51
CA SER A 53 0.69 7.26 -52.72
C SER A 53 0.67 8.80 -52.74
N GLY A 54 1.78 9.42 -53.11
CA GLY A 54 1.90 10.88 -53.07
C GLY A 54 1.90 11.45 -51.64
N THR A 55 1.51 12.72 -51.52
CA THR A 55 1.29 13.39 -50.24
C THR A 55 -0.11 13.09 -49.73
N ALA A 56 -0.20 12.51 -48.53
CA ALA A 56 -1.46 12.09 -47.92
C ALA A 56 -1.63 12.63 -46.50
N GLN A 57 -2.88 12.79 -46.08
CA GLN A 57 -3.23 13.26 -44.74
C GLN A 57 -4.29 12.34 -44.11
N THR A 58 -4.11 12.02 -42.84
CA THR A 58 -5.11 11.31 -42.04
C THR A 58 -5.51 12.14 -40.82
N GLU A 59 -6.73 11.94 -40.33
CA GLU A 59 -7.28 12.61 -39.15
C GLU A 59 -7.77 11.53 -38.17
N LEU A 60 -7.21 11.52 -36.96
CA LEU A 60 -7.53 10.60 -35.89
C LEU A 60 -8.25 11.36 -34.77
N ALA A 61 -9.20 10.72 -34.09
CA ALA A 61 -9.99 11.33 -33.02
C ALA A 61 -9.75 10.61 -31.69
N PHE A 62 -9.29 11.34 -30.68
CA PHE A 62 -8.95 10.82 -29.35
C PHE A 62 -9.76 11.54 -28.27
N LYS A 63 -9.97 10.91 -27.11
CA LYS A 63 -10.59 11.59 -25.97
C LYS A 63 -9.66 12.68 -25.44
N THR A 64 -10.20 13.74 -24.86
CA THR A 64 -9.39 14.85 -24.29
C THR A 64 -8.34 14.36 -23.28
N GLU A 65 -8.68 13.39 -22.43
CA GLU A 65 -7.75 12.75 -21.47
C GLU A 65 -6.56 12.03 -22.15
N GLN A 66 -6.79 11.44 -23.33
CA GLN A 66 -5.83 10.64 -24.08
C GLN A 66 -4.75 11.47 -24.80
N ILE A 67 -4.95 12.78 -24.95
CA ILE A 67 -4.05 13.63 -25.73
C ILE A 67 -2.65 13.75 -25.09
N ASN A 68 -2.57 13.73 -23.76
CA ASN A 68 -1.29 13.74 -23.05
C ASN A 68 -0.42 12.53 -23.39
N ASP A 69 -0.99 11.32 -23.31
CA ASP A 69 -0.28 10.08 -23.61
C ASP A 69 0.03 9.95 -25.11
N LEU A 70 -0.87 10.39 -25.97
CA LEU A 70 -0.64 10.45 -27.41
C LEU A 70 0.56 11.36 -27.75
N ILE A 71 0.59 12.61 -27.28
CA ILE A 71 1.69 13.55 -27.56
C ILE A 71 3.02 13.00 -27.04
N LYS A 72 3.01 12.36 -25.87
CA LYS A 72 4.18 11.75 -25.22
C LYS A 72 4.74 10.53 -25.98
N SER A 73 3.92 9.82 -26.74
CA SER A 73 4.25 8.48 -27.27
C SER A 73 4.09 8.29 -28.78
N LEU A 74 3.59 9.29 -29.51
CA LEU A 74 3.35 9.19 -30.95
C LEU A 74 4.66 9.03 -31.73
N VAL A 75 4.81 7.88 -32.37
CA VAL A 75 5.88 7.55 -33.32
C VAL A 75 5.28 7.44 -34.72
N LEU A 76 5.87 8.16 -35.68
CA LEU A 76 5.48 8.15 -37.08
C LEU A 76 6.63 7.60 -37.91
N ILE A 77 6.33 6.67 -38.82
CA ILE A 77 7.34 5.99 -39.66
C ILE A 77 6.85 6.02 -41.12
N ASP A 78 7.74 6.41 -42.03
CA ASP A 78 7.55 6.34 -43.48
C ASP A 78 8.64 5.43 -44.06
N GLU A 79 8.29 4.19 -44.38
CA GLU A 79 9.25 3.17 -44.83
C GLU A 79 9.75 3.41 -46.26
N GLY A 80 9.16 4.35 -47.00
CA GLY A 80 9.55 4.72 -48.36
C GLY A 80 10.48 5.94 -48.45
N GLY A 81 10.94 6.48 -47.32
CA GLY A 81 11.79 7.67 -47.29
C GLY A 81 11.06 8.99 -47.55
N GLY A 82 9.73 9.03 -47.35
CA GLY A 82 8.97 10.28 -47.34
C GLY A 82 9.27 11.16 -46.13
N GLN A 83 8.77 12.39 -46.14
CA GLN A 83 8.89 13.33 -45.03
C GLN A 83 7.59 13.40 -44.22
N ILE A 84 7.72 13.35 -42.90
CA ILE A 84 6.60 13.55 -41.97
C ILE A 84 6.52 15.04 -41.64
N ALA A 85 5.37 15.66 -41.88
CA ALA A 85 5.16 17.06 -41.53
C ALA A 85 4.72 17.21 -40.06
N ALA A 86 4.63 18.46 -39.57
CA ALA A 86 4.23 18.75 -38.20
C ALA A 86 2.84 18.17 -37.88
N VAL A 87 2.75 17.39 -36.81
CA VAL A 87 1.49 16.90 -36.25
C VAL A 87 0.71 18.09 -35.69
N THR A 88 -0.55 18.22 -36.10
CA THR A 88 -1.42 19.31 -35.62
C THR A 88 -2.59 18.74 -34.82
N TYR A 89 -2.88 19.34 -33.68
CA TYR A 89 -3.95 18.95 -32.76
C TYR A 89 -4.66 20.19 -32.21
N GLU A 90 -5.93 20.04 -31.86
CA GLU A 90 -6.77 21.13 -31.36
C GLU A 90 -6.33 21.52 -29.94
N SER A 91 -5.88 22.77 -29.74
CA SER A 91 -5.53 23.31 -28.42
C SER A 91 -6.69 23.23 -27.44
N ARG A 92 -6.38 23.06 -26.14
CA ARG A 92 -7.33 23.34 -25.07
C ARG A 92 -7.22 24.81 -24.68
N ASP A 93 -8.00 25.66 -25.33
CA ASP A 93 -8.32 26.94 -24.71
C ASP A 93 -9.09 26.64 -23.41
N PRO A 94 -8.65 27.17 -22.25
CA PRO A 94 -9.39 26.98 -21.01
C PRO A 94 -10.75 27.65 -21.18
N LEU A 95 -11.83 26.86 -21.15
CA LEU A 95 -13.21 27.35 -21.24
C LEU A 95 -13.43 28.54 -20.30
N GLU A 96 -12.90 28.43 -19.07
CA GLU A 96 -12.85 29.48 -18.06
C GLU A 96 -12.21 30.81 -18.55
N ARG A 97 -11.09 30.74 -19.31
CA ARG A 97 -10.39 31.93 -19.83
C ARG A 97 -11.18 32.59 -20.96
N THR A 98 -11.78 31.79 -21.84
CA THR A 98 -12.66 32.30 -22.91
C THR A 98 -13.91 32.93 -22.29
N LEU A 99 -14.52 32.32 -21.28
CA LEU A 99 -15.68 32.87 -20.56
C LEU A 99 -15.35 34.16 -19.80
N LYS A 100 -14.17 34.26 -19.19
CA LYS A 100 -13.66 35.48 -18.54
C LYS A 100 -13.28 36.61 -19.51
N SER A 101 -13.29 36.36 -20.83
CA SER A 101 -13.04 37.41 -21.84
C SER A 101 -14.31 38.15 -22.28
N PHE A 102 -15.50 37.61 -21.98
CA PHE A 102 -16.77 38.28 -22.20
C PHE A 102 -17.06 39.30 -21.09
N SER A 103 -17.86 40.31 -21.40
CA SER A 103 -18.31 41.39 -20.51
C SER A 103 -19.11 40.87 -19.31
N VAL A 104 -19.72 39.70 -19.45
CA VAL A 104 -20.39 38.96 -18.37
C VAL A 104 -19.69 37.62 -18.20
N ASP A 105 -18.86 37.52 -17.16
CA ASP A 105 -18.26 36.25 -16.77
C ASP A 105 -19.38 35.25 -16.42
N LEU A 106 -19.31 34.04 -16.99
CA LEU A 106 -20.20 32.91 -16.72
C LEU A 106 -19.43 31.65 -16.28
N SER A 107 -18.12 31.76 -16.03
CA SER A 107 -17.22 30.62 -15.77
C SER A 107 -17.52 29.82 -14.49
N ASP A 108 -18.21 30.43 -13.53
CA ASP A 108 -18.54 29.87 -12.21
C ASP A 108 -20.03 29.55 -12.01
N ASN A 109 -20.84 29.55 -13.09
CA ASN A 109 -22.29 29.28 -13.06
C ASN A 109 -23.08 30.16 -12.05
N PRO A 110 -23.15 31.48 -12.27
CA PRO A 110 -23.75 32.42 -11.32
C PRO A 110 -25.26 32.22 -11.16
N ASN A 111 -25.75 32.29 -9.92
CA ASN A 111 -27.19 32.41 -9.65
C ASN A 111 -27.73 33.77 -10.15
N LEU A 112 -29.06 33.91 -10.26
CA LEU A 112 -29.71 35.10 -10.81
C LEU A 112 -29.28 36.42 -10.13
N GLY A 113 -29.11 36.42 -8.81
CA GLY A 113 -28.64 37.60 -8.07
C GLY A 113 -27.18 37.97 -8.38
N ALA A 114 -26.31 36.96 -8.51
CA ALA A 114 -24.92 37.15 -8.93
C ALA A 114 -24.83 37.63 -10.40
N LEU A 115 -25.64 37.07 -11.30
CA LEU A 115 -25.72 37.50 -12.70
C LEU A 115 -26.20 38.96 -12.83
N LEU A 116 -27.25 39.34 -12.09
CA LEU A 116 -27.73 40.73 -12.06
C LEU A 116 -26.71 41.70 -11.44
N ASN A 117 -25.92 41.25 -10.46
CA ASN A 117 -24.79 42.02 -9.94
C ASN A 117 -23.65 42.20 -10.96
N ARG A 118 -23.39 41.21 -11.84
CA ARG A 118 -22.46 41.37 -12.98
C ARG A 118 -23.01 42.33 -14.02
N LEU A 119 -24.33 42.37 -14.21
CA LEU A 119 -25.04 43.34 -15.04
C LEU A 119 -25.26 44.72 -14.37
N ARG A 120 -24.57 45.02 -13.26
CA ARG A 120 -24.66 46.34 -12.61
C ARG A 120 -24.22 47.44 -13.59
N GLY A 121 -25.09 48.44 -13.76
CA GLY A 121 -24.90 49.50 -14.74
C GLY A 121 -25.43 49.18 -16.13
N VAL A 122 -26.09 48.04 -16.35
CA VAL A 122 -26.82 47.73 -17.59
C VAL A 122 -28.30 48.14 -17.43
N THR A 123 -28.90 48.60 -18.53
CA THR A 123 -30.34 48.95 -18.58
C THR A 123 -31.14 47.70 -18.93
N VAL A 124 -32.18 47.42 -18.15
CA VAL A 124 -33.05 46.24 -18.29
C VAL A 124 -34.52 46.63 -18.27
N ARG A 125 -35.35 45.82 -18.93
CA ARG A 125 -36.80 45.77 -18.74
C ARG A 125 -37.12 44.52 -17.92
N LEU A 126 -37.92 44.69 -16.87
CA LEU A 126 -38.32 43.63 -15.95
C LEU A 126 -39.83 43.47 -16.05
N LYS A 127 -40.33 42.25 -16.29
CA LYS A 127 -41.73 41.93 -16.04
C LYS A 127 -41.88 41.49 -14.60
N ALA A 128 -42.73 42.18 -13.84
CA ALA A 128 -42.95 41.89 -12.43
C ALA A 128 -44.41 42.16 -12.07
N SER A 129 -44.94 41.46 -11.06
CA SER A 129 -46.27 41.78 -10.54
C SER A 129 -46.18 42.97 -9.58
N PRO A 130 -47.05 44.01 -9.67
CA PRO A 130 -48.23 44.14 -10.53
C PRO A 130 -48.00 44.92 -11.84
N ARG A 131 -46.76 45.32 -12.17
CA ARG A 131 -46.43 46.03 -13.41
C ARG A 131 -44.96 45.86 -13.81
N ASP A 132 -44.71 46.00 -15.10
CA ASP A 132 -43.36 46.03 -15.67
C ASP A 132 -42.58 47.29 -15.25
N TRP A 133 -41.26 47.14 -15.21
CA TRP A 133 -40.31 48.20 -14.87
C TRP A 133 -39.23 48.31 -15.95
N THR A 134 -38.68 49.49 -16.18
CA THR A 134 -37.50 49.68 -17.04
C THR A 134 -36.54 50.62 -16.32
N GLY A 135 -35.25 50.27 -16.27
CA GLY A 135 -34.27 51.07 -15.54
C GLY A 135 -32.88 50.45 -15.54
N ARG A 136 -31.95 51.10 -14.85
CA ARG A 136 -30.54 50.69 -14.77
C ARG A 136 -30.26 49.92 -13.48
N ILE A 137 -29.60 48.76 -13.56
CA ILE A 137 -29.30 47.96 -12.36
C ILE A 137 -28.27 48.68 -11.48
N VAL A 138 -28.62 48.93 -10.22
CA VAL A 138 -27.73 49.49 -9.19
C VAL A 138 -27.00 48.38 -8.43
N GLY A 139 -27.67 47.24 -8.22
CA GLY A 139 -27.11 46.04 -7.62
C GLY A 139 -28.20 45.16 -7.00
N VAL A 140 -27.82 43.97 -6.53
CA VAL A 140 -28.65 43.06 -5.75
C VAL A 140 -28.09 42.98 -4.33
N GLU A 141 -28.96 43.19 -3.35
CA GLU A 141 -28.66 43.07 -1.92
C GLU A 141 -29.49 41.94 -1.29
N SER A 142 -29.02 41.42 -0.15
CA SER A 142 -29.75 40.44 0.65
C SER A 142 -30.23 41.10 1.94
N ARG A 143 -31.52 41.01 2.24
CA ARG A 143 -32.13 41.52 3.48
C ARG A 143 -32.71 40.37 4.30
N GLN A 144 -32.51 40.40 5.61
CA GLN A 144 -33.10 39.41 6.52
C GLN A 144 -34.51 39.84 6.89
N ARG A 145 -35.51 39.14 6.33
CA ARG A 145 -36.94 39.39 6.58
C ARG A 145 -37.43 38.42 7.65
N HIS A 146 -37.92 38.96 8.75
CA HIS A 146 -38.50 38.18 9.84
C HIS A 146 -40.01 38.09 9.65
N VAL A 147 -40.55 36.88 9.62
CA VAL A 147 -42.00 36.61 9.59
C VAL A 147 -42.29 35.58 10.68
N ASP A 148 -43.19 35.93 11.59
CA ASP A 148 -43.46 35.18 12.83
C ASP A 148 -42.19 34.88 13.66
N LYS A 149 -41.74 33.61 13.68
CA LYS A 149 -40.54 33.16 14.41
C LYS A 149 -39.38 32.75 13.49
N GLU A 150 -39.54 32.88 12.18
CA GLU A 150 -38.54 32.45 11.21
C GLU A 150 -37.93 33.66 10.47
N THR A 151 -36.65 33.51 10.10
CA THR A 151 -35.88 34.54 9.39
C THR A 151 -35.53 34.02 8.01
N PHE A 152 -35.91 34.78 6.98
CA PHE A 152 -35.69 34.45 5.57
C PHE A 152 -34.75 35.48 4.93
N GLU A 153 -33.81 35.01 4.11
CA GLU A 153 -33.00 35.88 3.25
C GLU A 153 -33.81 36.27 2.01
N GLU A 154 -34.37 37.49 2.01
CA GLU A 154 -35.06 38.08 0.86
C GLU A 154 -34.05 38.84 0.00
N ARG A 155 -33.88 38.45 -1.27
CA ARG A 155 -33.00 39.14 -2.21
C ARG A 155 -33.75 40.24 -2.95
N ILE A 156 -33.15 41.42 -3.01
CA ILE A 156 -33.76 42.62 -3.57
C ILE A 156 -32.86 43.19 -4.66
N LEU A 157 -33.44 43.40 -5.84
CA LEU A 157 -32.84 44.11 -6.96
C LEU A 157 -33.13 45.60 -6.79
N ASN A 158 -32.07 46.40 -6.74
CA ASN A 158 -32.16 47.86 -6.75
C ASN A 158 -32.02 48.37 -8.19
N LEU A 159 -33.07 49.03 -8.68
CA LEU A 159 -33.19 49.52 -10.05
C LEU A 159 -33.36 51.05 -10.06
N LEU A 160 -32.54 51.77 -10.83
CA LEU A 160 -32.69 53.20 -11.06
C LEU A 160 -33.66 53.44 -12.23
N SER A 161 -34.85 53.96 -11.92
CA SER A 161 -35.93 54.30 -12.86
C SER A 161 -36.37 55.74 -12.59
N ASP A 162 -36.41 56.58 -13.62
CA ASP A 162 -36.91 57.98 -13.51
C ASP A 162 -36.19 58.78 -12.39
N ASN A 163 -34.86 58.67 -12.33
CA ASN A 163 -33.99 59.21 -11.27
C ASN A 163 -34.28 58.72 -9.83
N ASN A 164 -35.14 57.72 -9.64
CA ASN A 164 -35.45 57.12 -8.35
C ASN A 164 -34.92 55.69 -8.26
N VAL A 165 -34.32 55.31 -7.12
CA VAL A 165 -33.93 53.92 -6.85
C VAL A 165 -35.16 53.17 -6.32
N ARG A 166 -35.47 52.03 -6.93
CA ARG A 166 -36.59 51.15 -6.56
C ARG A 166 -36.07 49.78 -6.15
N ALA A 167 -36.48 49.33 -4.97
CA ALA A 167 -36.25 47.99 -4.46
C ALA A 167 -37.34 47.04 -4.97
N LEU A 168 -36.95 45.97 -5.65
CA LEU A 168 -37.84 44.93 -6.17
C LEU A 168 -37.40 43.56 -5.62
N PRO A 169 -38.25 42.79 -4.92
CA PRO A 169 -37.93 41.41 -4.54
C PRO A 169 -37.67 40.57 -5.79
N LEU A 170 -36.59 39.77 -5.80
CA LEU A 170 -36.22 38.96 -6.98
C LEU A 170 -37.34 37.97 -7.36
N ASP A 171 -38.02 37.39 -6.37
CA ASP A 171 -39.09 36.41 -6.57
C ASP A 171 -40.34 37.00 -7.24
N ALA A 172 -40.48 38.34 -7.27
CA ALA A 172 -41.57 39.03 -7.97
C ALA A 172 -41.28 39.24 -9.48
N ILE A 173 -40.05 38.96 -9.94
CA ILE A 173 -39.60 39.17 -11.32
C ILE A 173 -39.80 37.89 -12.13
N GLN A 174 -40.56 37.99 -13.22
CA GLN A 174 -40.92 36.88 -14.11
C GLN A 174 -40.05 36.82 -15.37
N GLU A 175 -39.61 37.98 -15.88
CA GLU A 175 -38.82 38.09 -17.10
C GLU A 175 -37.83 39.25 -16.98
N ILE A 176 -36.62 39.07 -17.52
CA ILE A 176 -35.55 40.07 -17.55
C ILE A 176 -35.03 40.19 -18.97
N GLU A 177 -35.26 41.34 -19.58
CA GLU A 177 -34.81 41.69 -20.92
C GLU A 177 -33.67 42.70 -20.80
N VAL A 178 -32.48 42.31 -21.26
CA VAL A 178 -31.32 43.21 -21.36
C VAL A 178 -31.51 44.11 -22.57
N LEU A 179 -31.59 45.42 -22.35
CA LEU A 179 -31.85 46.41 -23.40
C LEU A 179 -30.56 46.93 -24.07
N ASP A 180 -29.39 46.58 -23.55
CA ASP A 180 -28.10 46.88 -24.19
C ASP A 180 -27.78 45.81 -25.25
N PRO A 181 -27.74 46.15 -26.55
CA PRO A 181 -27.54 45.18 -27.62
C PRO A 181 -26.12 44.60 -27.65
N VAL A 182 -25.13 45.31 -27.09
CA VAL A 182 -23.75 44.79 -26.99
C VAL A 182 -23.71 43.69 -25.95
N ILE A 183 -24.22 43.97 -24.74
CA ILE A 183 -24.27 42.99 -23.65
C ILE A 183 -25.15 41.78 -24.01
N GLN A 184 -26.26 42.00 -24.73
CA GLN A 184 -27.12 40.92 -25.21
C GLN A 184 -26.39 39.98 -26.20
N ALA A 185 -25.66 40.54 -27.17
CA ALA A 185 -24.89 39.76 -28.14
C ALA A 185 -23.74 39.00 -27.46
N ASP A 186 -23.08 39.63 -26.50
CA ASP A 186 -21.93 39.09 -25.76
C ASP A 186 -22.35 37.94 -24.82
N LEU A 187 -23.47 38.10 -24.11
CA LEU A 187 -24.08 37.04 -23.29
C LEU A 187 -24.50 35.84 -24.15
N ALA A 188 -25.11 36.08 -25.32
CA ALA A 188 -25.48 35.01 -26.25
C ALA A 188 -24.25 34.28 -26.81
N ALA A 189 -23.14 34.99 -27.05
CA ALA A 189 -21.87 34.40 -27.48
C ALA A 189 -21.24 33.54 -26.37
N ALA A 190 -21.20 34.02 -25.12
CA ALA A 190 -20.74 33.24 -23.96
C ALA A 190 -21.56 31.95 -23.76
N LEU A 191 -22.89 32.03 -23.85
CA LEU A 191 -23.78 30.86 -23.77
C LEU A 191 -23.57 29.89 -24.94
N LYS A 192 -23.24 30.39 -26.14
CA LYS A 192 -22.88 29.56 -27.30
C LYS A 192 -21.54 28.83 -27.10
N VAL A 193 -20.56 29.47 -26.45
CA VAL A 193 -19.29 28.82 -26.06
C VAL A 193 -19.53 27.71 -25.04
N LEU A 194 -20.39 27.93 -24.04
CA LEU A 194 -20.83 26.88 -23.10
C LEU A 194 -21.51 25.71 -23.82
N ALA A 195 -22.48 25.99 -24.70
CA ALA A 195 -23.17 24.96 -25.47
C ALA A 195 -22.22 24.13 -26.35
N GLY A 196 -21.25 24.79 -27.01
CA GLY A 196 -20.21 24.12 -27.81
C GLY A 196 -19.15 23.38 -26.98
N SER A 197 -19.08 23.60 -25.67
CA SER A 197 -18.13 22.89 -24.80
C SER A 197 -18.57 21.45 -24.48
N HIS A 198 -19.88 21.17 -24.50
CA HIS A 198 -20.43 19.83 -24.23
C HIS A 198 -20.04 18.78 -25.28
N ASP A 199 -19.69 19.18 -26.51
CA ASP A 199 -19.29 18.27 -27.60
C ASP A 199 -17.76 18.03 -27.66
N GLN A 200 -16.98 18.64 -26.76
CA GLN A 200 -15.51 18.54 -26.75
C GLN A 200 -14.94 17.24 -26.13
N GLY A 201 -15.75 16.18 -26.06
CA GLY A 201 -15.30 14.88 -25.54
C GLY A 201 -14.18 14.25 -26.37
N LYS A 202 -14.02 14.67 -27.63
CA LYS A 202 -12.95 14.24 -28.54
C LYS A 202 -12.20 15.42 -29.15
N LYS A 203 -10.92 15.22 -29.42
CA LYS A 203 -10.01 16.15 -30.09
C LYS A 203 -9.43 15.50 -31.34
N LYS A 204 -9.32 16.28 -32.41
CA LYS A 204 -8.79 15.84 -33.71
C LYS A 204 -7.28 16.02 -33.77
N VAL A 205 -6.60 15.01 -34.28
CA VAL A 205 -5.15 14.98 -34.49
C VAL A 205 -4.88 14.62 -35.94
N ARG A 206 -4.21 15.52 -36.65
CA ARG A 206 -3.97 15.47 -38.10
C ARG A 206 -2.51 15.13 -38.35
N LEU A 207 -2.30 14.05 -39.09
CA LEU A 207 -0.99 13.54 -39.49
C LEU A 207 -0.85 13.71 -41.01
N THR A 208 0.29 14.23 -41.47
CA THR A 208 0.55 14.50 -42.89
C THR A 208 1.87 13.87 -43.31
N PHE A 209 1.82 13.03 -44.34
CA PHE A 209 2.95 12.28 -44.89
C PHE A 209 3.23 12.75 -46.32
N SER A 210 4.33 13.47 -46.52
CA SER A 210 4.73 14.08 -47.79
C SER A 210 5.67 13.15 -48.58
N GLY A 211 5.40 12.99 -49.86
CA GLY A 211 6.24 12.17 -50.75
C GLY A 211 5.61 11.97 -52.13
N GLU A 212 6.31 11.25 -53.01
CA GLU A 212 5.90 11.11 -54.42
C GLU A 212 5.49 9.68 -54.80
N ARG A 213 6.01 8.67 -54.08
CA ARG A 213 5.85 7.25 -54.44
C ARG A 213 4.85 6.54 -53.53
N ARG A 214 4.37 5.38 -54.00
CA ARG A 214 3.63 4.41 -53.20
C ARG A 214 4.56 3.81 -52.13
N ARG A 215 4.15 3.85 -50.87
CA ARG A 215 4.95 3.41 -49.71
C ARG A 215 4.09 3.11 -48.50
N LEU A 216 4.61 2.28 -47.58
CA LEU A 216 3.97 1.99 -46.30
C LEU A 216 4.28 3.10 -45.29
N VAL A 217 3.25 3.58 -44.59
CA VAL A 217 3.40 4.47 -43.43
C VAL A 217 2.74 3.87 -42.21
N ARG A 218 3.31 4.16 -41.03
CA ARG A 218 2.82 3.71 -39.73
C ARG A 218 2.67 4.88 -38.76
N ALA A 219 1.68 4.79 -37.89
CA ALA A 219 1.56 5.59 -36.69
C ALA A 219 1.37 4.66 -35.48
N GLY A 220 2.35 4.67 -34.59
CA GLY A 220 2.32 3.96 -33.32
C GLY A 220 2.12 4.94 -32.16
N TYR A 221 1.27 4.61 -31.19
CA TYR A 221 1.08 5.43 -30.00
C TYR A 221 0.59 4.59 -28.81
N MET A 222 0.78 5.08 -27.59
CA MET A 222 0.32 4.46 -26.35
C MET A 222 -0.88 5.23 -25.78
N LEU A 223 -1.88 4.50 -25.29
CA LEU A 223 -3.01 5.04 -24.53
C LEU A 223 -3.22 4.22 -23.26
N GLU A 224 -3.88 4.80 -22.26
CA GLU A 224 -4.48 4.05 -21.14
C GLU A 224 -5.43 2.96 -21.67
N ALA A 225 -5.37 1.77 -21.07
CA ALA A 225 -6.23 0.63 -21.37
C ALA A 225 -6.40 -0.29 -20.15
N PRO A 226 -7.51 -1.04 -20.03
CA PRO A 226 -7.67 -2.02 -18.95
C PRO A 226 -6.55 -3.05 -18.96
N ILE A 227 -6.06 -3.44 -17.78
CA ILE A 227 -5.12 -4.56 -17.67
C ILE A 227 -5.77 -5.85 -18.17
N TRP A 228 -5.05 -6.57 -19.02
CA TRP A 228 -5.41 -7.94 -19.37
C TRP A 228 -5.05 -8.87 -18.21
N LYS A 229 -5.83 -9.94 -18.03
CA LYS A 229 -5.76 -10.85 -16.86
C LYS A 229 -5.68 -12.30 -17.33
N THR A 230 -5.09 -13.20 -16.55
CA THR A 230 -5.18 -14.65 -16.83
C THR A 230 -6.21 -15.34 -15.93
N SER A 231 -6.76 -16.45 -16.39
CA SER A 231 -7.38 -17.46 -15.53
C SER A 231 -7.19 -18.86 -16.12
N TYR A 232 -7.13 -19.86 -15.24
CA TYR A 232 -6.77 -21.22 -15.61
C TYR A 232 -7.84 -22.25 -15.21
N ARG A 233 -7.85 -23.37 -15.91
CA ARG A 233 -8.55 -24.60 -15.52
C ARG A 233 -7.54 -25.73 -15.48
N LEU A 234 -7.54 -26.49 -14.39
CA LEU A 234 -6.79 -27.73 -14.25
C LEU A 234 -7.78 -28.90 -14.25
N VAL A 235 -7.67 -29.78 -15.24
CA VAL A 235 -8.43 -31.04 -15.25
C VAL A 235 -7.49 -32.16 -14.82
N LEU A 236 -7.81 -32.78 -13.68
CA LEU A 236 -7.10 -33.91 -13.09
C LEU A 236 -7.79 -35.21 -13.52
N ASP A 237 -7.01 -36.19 -13.95
CA ASP A 237 -7.49 -37.54 -14.27
C ASP A 237 -6.90 -38.62 -13.34
N GLU A 238 -7.44 -39.84 -13.41
CA GLU A 238 -6.94 -41.00 -12.65
C GLU A 238 -5.55 -41.52 -13.09
N LYS A 239 -4.90 -40.91 -14.09
CA LYS A 239 -3.61 -41.33 -14.68
C LYS A 239 -2.50 -40.30 -14.48
N ASP A 240 -2.67 -39.40 -13.51
CA ASP A 240 -1.76 -38.32 -13.15
C ASP A 240 -1.40 -37.38 -14.32
N LYS A 241 -2.26 -37.28 -15.35
CA LYS A 241 -2.09 -36.35 -16.48
C LYS A 241 -2.92 -35.10 -16.25
N ILE A 242 -2.26 -34.02 -15.88
CA ILE A 242 -2.88 -32.73 -15.58
C ILE A 242 -3.05 -31.93 -16.87
N LEU A 243 -4.28 -31.70 -17.33
CA LEU A 243 -4.54 -30.78 -18.43
C LEU A 243 -4.63 -29.34 -17.88
N LEU A 244 -3.70 -28.48 -18.28
CA LEU A 244 -3.78 -27.04 -18.03
C LEU A 244 -4.38 -26.32 -19.25
N GLN A 245 -5.52 -25.67 -19.03
CA GLN A 245 -6.04 -24.63 -19.92
C GLN A 245 -5.85 -23.26 -19.30
N GLY A 246 -5.26 -22.32 -20.03
CA GLY A 246 -5.08 -20.93 -19.62
C GLY A 246 -5.66 -19.96 -20.62
N TRP A 247 -6.33 -18.93 -20.12
CA TRP A 247 -7.09 -17.96 -20.88
C TRP A 247 -6.64 -16.55 -20.52
N ALA A 248 -6.38 -15.72 -21.53
CA ALA A 248 -6.20 -14.29 -21.37
C ALA A 248 -7.54 -13.56 -21.55
N HIS A 249 -7.87 -12.68 -20.61
CA HIS A 249 -9.05 -11.84 -20.60
C HIS A 249 -8.65 -10.45 -21.08
N ILE A 250 -9.27 -10.01 -22.18
CA ILE A 250 -8.99 -8.73 -22.82
C ILE A 250 -10.27 -7.91 -23.00
N GLU A 251 -10.13 -6.59 -23.10
CA GLU A 251 -11.24 -5.64 -23.13
C GLU A 251 -10.94 -4.55 -24.19
N ASN A 252 -11.75 -4.44 -25.25
CA ASN A 252 -11.65 -3.33 -26.21
C ASN A 252 -12.46 -2.14 -25.67
N MET A 253 -11.83 -1.25 -24.89
CA MET A 253 -12.45 -0.01 -24.40
C MET A 253 -12.32 1.18 -25.35
N THR A 254 -11.84 0.96 -26.58
CA THR A 254 -11.80 2.01 -27.61
C THR A 254 -13.20 2.28 -28.19
N ASP A 255 -13.33 3.32 -29.01
CA ASP A 255 -14.61 3.63 -29.69
C ASP A 255 -14.68 3.05 -31.12
N GLU A 256 -13.70 2.23 -31.52
CA GLU A 256 -13.62 1.55 -32.83
C GLU A 256 -13.60 0.01 -32.68
N ASP A 257 -14.09 -0.70 -33.70
CA ASP A 257 -14.07 -2.15 -33.71
C ASP A 257 -12.70 -2.66 -34.17
N TRP A 258 -12.07 -3.55 -33.40
CA TRP A 258 -10.86 -4.24 -33.86
C TRP A 258 -11.26 -5.23 -34.95
N SER A 259 -10.61 -5.15 -36.11
CA SER A 259 -10.96 -5.93 -37.30
C SER A 259 -9.71 -6.61 -37.88
N GLY A 260 -9.50 -7.87 -37.51
CA GLY A 260 -8.36 -8.67 -37.96
C GLY A 260 -7.00 -8.10 -37.54
N ILE A 261 -6.87 -7.61 -36.30
CA ILE A 261 -5.62 -7.04 -35.78
C ILE A 261 -4.69 -8.13 -35.26
N THR A 262 -3.39 -7.89 -35.32
CA THR A 262 -2.37 -8.69 -34.62
C THR A 262 -2.37 -8.29 -33.15
N LEU A 263 -2.63 -9.24 -32.25
CA LEU A 263 -2.65 -9.00 -30.82
C LEU A 263 -1.41 -9.59 -30.13
N THR A 264 -0.72 -8.77 -29.34
CA THR A 264 0.33 -9.23 -28.43
C THR A 264 -0.05 -8.89 -27.00
N LEU A 265 0.12 -9.84 -26.09
CA LEU A 265 -0.09 -9.64 -24.66
C LEU A 265 1.27 -9.64 -23.97
N VAL A 266 1.60 -8.57 -23.26
CA VAL A 266 2.90 -8.43 -22.59
C VAL A 266 2.71 -8.53 -21.09
N SER A 267 3.36 -9.53 -20.49
CA SER A 267 3.43 -9.69 -19.04
C SER A 267 4.66 -8.97 -18.50
N GLY A 268 4.41 -7.96 -17.67
CA GLY A 268 5.42 -7.14 -17.01
C GLY A 268 4.88 -5.77 -16.61
N ARG A 269 5.64 -5.05 -15.77
CA ARG A 269 5.23 -3.76 -15.19
C ARG A 269 6.18 -2.64 -15.58
N PRO A 270 6.20 -2.20 -16.85
CA PRO A 270 6.91 -0.98 -17.22
C PRO A 270 6.29 0.20 -16.46
N LEU A 271 7.13 1.15 -16.01
CA LEU A 271 6.66 2.34 -15.32
C LEU A 271 5.96 3.29 -16.30
N SER A 272 4.72 3.67 -15.98
CA SER A 272 3.92 4.62 -16.74
C SER A 272 3.39 5.73 -15.84
N PHE A 273 3.45 6.97 -16.32
CA PHE A 273 2.96 8.16 -15.62
C PHE A 273 2.25 9.09 -16.60
N ILE A 274 1.26 9.83 -16.10
CA ILE A 274 0.59 10.92 -16.84
C ILE A 274 1.40 12.20 -16.61
N GLN A 275 1.72 12.91 -17.69
CA GLN A 275 2.29 14.25 -17.65
C GLN A 275 1.39 15.19 -18.43
N ASN A 276 1.08 16.36 -17.89
CA ASN A 276 0.29 17.35 -18.60
C ASN A 276 1.17 18.05 -19.66
N LEU A 277 0.99 17.64 -20.91
CA LEU A 277 1.61 18.21 -22.11
C LEU A 277 0.59 18.96 -22.97
N TYR A 278 -0.70 18.81 -22.68
CA TYR A 278 -1.80 19.33 -23.48
C TYR A 278 -2.27 20.72 -23.04
N ASP A 279 -2.33 20.98 -21.73
CA ASP A 279 -2.75 22.29 -21.22
C ASP A 279 -1.60 23.32 -21.37
N PRO A 280 -1.86 24.52 -21.93
CA PRO A 280 -0.84 25.55 -22.02
C PRO A 280 -0.37 26.06 -20.64
N ILE A 281 0.91 25.85 -20.32
CA ILE A 281 1.48 26.30 -19.04
C ILE A 281 1.83 27.79 -19.12
N TYR A 282 1.11 28.62 -18.36
CA TYR A 282 1.39 30.06 -18.23
C TYR A 282 2.11 30.36 -16.92
N MET A 283 3.30 30.97 -16.99
CA MET A 283 3.94 31.56 -15.82
C MET A 283 3.28 32.91 -15.48
N HIS A 284 2.94 33.11 -14.21
CA HIS A 284 2.44 34.40 -13.74
C HIS A 284 3.60 35.41 -13.75
N ARG A 285 3.54 36.40 -14.65
CA ARG A 285 4.59 37.42 -14.76
C ARG A 285 4.41 38.43 -13.61
N PRO A 286 5.45 38.70 -12.79
CA PRO A 286 5.35 39.76 -11.80
C PRO A 286 5.15 41.11 -12.50
N VAL A 287 4.14 41.86 -12.08
CA VAL A 287 3.92 43.23 -12.56
C VAL A 287 4.91 44.15 -11.85
N VAL A 288 6.06 44.38 -12.48
CA VAL A 288 6.99 45.41 -12.04
C VAL A 288 6.31 46.77 -12.26
N ARG A 289 5.80 47.36 -11.19
CA ARG A 289 5.40 48.77 -11.20
C ARG A 289 6.66 49.60 -11.37
N ALA A 290 6.67 50.52 -12.33
CA ALA A 290 7.77 51.47 -12.47
C ALA A 290 7.92 52.24 -11.15
N ALA A 291 9.12 52.24 -10.58
CA ALA A 291 9.41 53.06 -9.41
C ALA A 291 9.31 54.53 -9.82
N LEU A 292 8.36 55.25 -9.23
CA LEU A 292 8.42 56.70 -9.15
C LEU A 292 9.48 57.01 -8.10
N ASP A 293 10.43 57.89 -8.44
CA ASP A 293 11.51 58.29 -7.54
C ASP A 293 10.96 58.87 -6.23
N GLU A 294 11.35 58.31 -5.09
CA GLU A 294 11.57 59.10 -3.87
C GLU A 294 12.41 58.33 -2.83
N ASN A 295 13.58 58.91 -2.51
CA ASN A 295 14.42 58.70 -1.33
C ASN A 295 14.91 57.29 -0.96
N LEU A 296 16.16 57.02 -1.36
CA LEU A 296 17.05 56.02 -0.77
C LEU A 296 17.26 56.27 0.74
N ALA A 297 16.99 55.25 1.57
CA ALA A 297 17.63 55.08 2.87
C ALA A 297 18.66 53.94 2.78
N PRO A 298 19.84 54.02 3.44
CA PRO A 298 20.81 52.93 3.40
C PRO A 298 20.27 51.65 4.09
N PRO A 299 20.53 50.46 3.55
CA PRO A 299 20.09 49.21 4.17
C PRO A 299 20.93 48.85 5.40
N GLU A 300 20.26 48.42 6.46
CA GLU A 300 20.87 47.60 7.51
C GLU A 300 20.97 46.14 7.01
N TYR A 301 22.03 45.44 7.40
CA TYR A 301 22.27 44.04 6.99
C TYR A 301 22.12 43.10 8.18
N GLU A 302 21.12 42.23 8.16
CA GLU A 302 21.04 41.08 9.06
C GLU A 302 21.81 39.86 8.50
N SER A 303 22.28 39.01 9.41
CA SER A 303 23.18 37.89 9.12
C SER A 303 22.42 36.57 8.88
N ALA A 304 23.10 35.62 8.23
CA ALA A 304 22.58 34.29 7.96
C ALA A 304 22.28 33.48 9.24
N ILE A 305 21.23 32.67 9.21
CA ILE A 305 20.84 31.76 10.29
C ILE A 305 20.67 30.34 9.73
N GLY A 306 21.52 29.42 10.21
CA GLY A 306 21.16 28.00 10.32
C GLY A 306 20.39 27.77 11.63
N GLY A 307 19.61 26.68 11.73
CA GLY A 307 18.68 26.41 12.84
C GLY A 307 19.32 26.17 14.23
N PRO A 308 18.57 25.66 15.23
CA PRO A 308 17.53 24.62 15.09
C PRO A 308 16.18 24.91 15.83
N GLU A 309 15.40 23.84 16.00
CA GLU A 309 14.16 23.60 16.77
C GLU A 309 13.82 24.56 17.94
N GLU A 310 12.53 24.87 18.11
CA GLU A 310 11.70 24.26 19.18
C GLU A 310 10.19 24.48 18.95
N ALA A 311 9.35 23.91 19.82
CA ALA A 311 7.90 23.72 19.62
C ALA A 311 7.02 24.56 20.58
N GLU A 312 5.71 24.27 20.54
CA GLU A 312 4.57 24.84 21.29
C GLU A 312 3.87 26.06 20.65
N ALA A 313 2.57 26.33 20.84
CA ALA A 313 1.35 25.55 21.09
C ALA A 313 0.24 26.59 21.38
N GLU A 314 -0.88 26.58 20.65
CA GLU A 314 -2.21 27.11 21.04
C GLU A 314 -3.19 26.65 19.94
N ALA A 315 -4.26 25.89 20.20
CA ALA A 315 -5.47 26.15 20.99
C ALA A 315 -6.52 26.99 20.25
N LEU A 316 -7.82 26.74 20.56
CA LEU A 316 -9.06 27.19 19.88
C LEU A 316 -9.49 26.33 18.66
N ALA A 317 -10.75 25.90 18.53
CA ALA A 317 -11.85 25.82 19.50
C ALA A 317 -12.87 24.75 19.04
N ALA A 318 -13.51 24.05 19.98
CA ALA A 318 -14.59 23.10 19.67
C ALA A 318 -15.63 23.04 20.80
N ALA A 319 -16.91 23.31 20.47
CA ALA A 319 -18.16 22.97 21.18
C ALA A 319 -19.29 23.94 20.76
N PRO A 320 -20.58 23.63 20.98
CA PRO A 320 -21.22 22.32 21.08
C PRO A 320 -22.50 22.21 20.20
N VAL A 321 -23.09 21.00 20.12
CA VAL A 321 -24.52 20.85 19.79
C VAL A 321 -25.22 20.02 20.87
N VAL A 322 -26.19 20.70 21.49
CA VAL A 322 -27.36 20.30 22.32
C VAL A 322 -27.73 18.81 22.36
N GLY A 323 -28.22 18.34 23.52
CA GLY A 323 -28.79 17.00 23.71
C GLY A 323 -30.20 16.97 24.32
N GLU A 324 -30.65 15.74 24.63
CA GLU A 324 -31.78 15.35 25.52
C GLU A 324 -33.24 15.66 25.07
N MET A 325 -34.29 14.87 25.38
CA MET A 325 -34.41 13.50 25.96
C MET A 325 -35.85 12.93 25.78
N LYS A 326 -35.99 11.58 25.73
CA LYS A 326 -37.15 10.74 26.20
C LYS A 326 -38.52 10.95 25.49
N ALA A 327 -39.50 10.02 25.43
CA ALA A 327 -39.69 8.59 25.75
C ALA A 327 -40.91 8.08 24.91
N GLY A 328 -41.33 6.81 24.81
CA GLY A 328 -40.88 5.53 25.38
C GLY A 328 -42.06 4.63 25.82
N GLY A 329 -42.33 3.49 25.14
CA GLY A 329 -43.54 2.66 25.35
C GLY A 329 -43.37 1.18 24.93
N LYS A 330 -44.07 0.27 25.65
CA LYS A 330 -43.92 -1.21 25.57
C LYS A 330 -44.86 -1.86 24.55
N GLY A 331 -44.54 -3.05 24.02
CA GLY A 331 -45.58 -3.91 23.42
C GLY A 331 -45.16 -5.17 22.64
N LEU A 332 -45.16 -6.32 23.34
CA LEU A 332 -45.45 -7.71 22.88
C LEU A 332 -44.77 -8.38 21.66
N MET A 333 -44.38 -9.64 21.93
CA MET A 333 -44.20 -10.73 20.97
C MET A 333 -45.48 -11.02 20.15
N ALA A 334 -45.30 -11.31 18.85
CA ALA A 334 -46.23 -12.15 18.09
C ALA A 334 -45.46 -12.96 17.04
N ALA A 335 -45.63 -14.29 17.06
CA ALA A 335 -45.03 -15.17 16.07
C ALA A 335 -45.88 -15.19 14.80
N SER A 336 -45.30 -14.83 13.66
CA SER A 336 -45.92 -14.96 12.34
C SER A 336 -45.17 -16.00 11.50
N ARG A 337 -45.88 -17.10 11.19
CA ARG A 337 -45.42 -18.09 10.20
C ARG A 337 -45.30 -17.42 8.84
N PHE A 338 -44.13 -17.52 8.21
CA PHE A 338 -44.01 -17.32 6.76
C PHE A 338 -43.80 -18.67 6.09
N GLU A 339 -44.80 -19.11 5.33
CA GLU A 339 -44.70 -20.33 4.54
C GLU A 339 -43.69 -20.14 3.41
N LYS A 340 -42.61 -20.92 3.46
CA LYS A 340 -41.59 -20.94 2.43
C LYS A 340 -42.10 -21.75 1.24
N ARG A 341 -42.78 -21.09 0.29
CA ARG A 341 -43.04 -21.66 -1.05
C ARG A 341 -41.70 -21.92 -1.74
N MET A 342 -41.16 -23.13 -1.58
CA MET A 342 -40.10 -23.63 -2.45
C MET A 342 -40.72 -24.01 -3.79
N SER A 343 -40.40 -23.25 -4.83
CA SER A 343 -40.39 -23.79 -6.19
C SER A 343 -39.46 -25.01 -6.21
N PRO A 344 -39.78 -26.09 -6.95
CA PRO A 344 -38.87 -27.22 -7.05
C PRO A 344 -37.55 -26.75 -7.66
N VAL A 345 -36.46 -26.93 -6.92
CA VAL A 345 -35.11 -26.85 -7.48
C VAL A 345 -35.06 -27.91 -8.57
N ALA A 346 -34.99 -27.47 -9.82
CA ALA A 346 -34.77 -28.36 -10.94
C ALA A 346 -33.52 -29.17 -10.65
N THR A 347 -33.65 -30.50 -10.63
CA THR A 347 -32.52 -31.41 -10.45
C THR A 347 -31.49 -31.08 -11.52
N LEU A 348 -30.39 -30.43 -11.12
CA LEU A 348 -29.25 -30.22 -12.00
C LEU A 348 -28.72 -31.60 -12.37
N SER A 349 -29.08 -32.03 -13.57
CA SER A 349 -28.60 -33.29 -14.12
C SER A 349 -27.09 -33.25 -14.10
N ARG A 350 -26.45 -34.30 -13.55
CA ARG A 350 -24.99 -34.41 -13.50
C ARG A 350 -24.45 -34.69 -14.90
N THR A 351 -24.37 -33.66 -15.72
CA THR A 351 -23.62 -33.70 -16.97
C THR A 351 -22.15 -33.87 -16.62
N GLN A 352 -21.66 -35.11 -16.63
CA GLN A 352 -20.22 -35.38 -16.55
C GLN A 352 -19.59 -34.75 -17.79
N VAL A 353 -18.75 -33.72 -17.59
CA VAL A 353 -18.05 -33.07 -18.69
C VAL A 353 -16.89 -33.99 -19.09
N ASP A 354 -17.10 -34.76 -20.15
CA ASP A 354 -16.08 -35.64 -20.72
C ASP A 354 -14.82 -34.84 -21.09
N ARG A 355 -13.64 -35.40 -20.81
CA ARG A 355 -12.35 -34.85 -21.24
C ARG A 355 -12.32 -34.56 -22.75
N ALA A 356 -13.03 -35.36 -23.55
CA ALA A 356 -13.17 -35.13 -24.99
C ALA A 356 -13.74 -33.73 -25.32
N ALA A 357 -14.61 -33.16 -24.47
CA ALA A 357 -15.13 -31.80 -24.65
C ALA A 357 -14.06 -30.71 -24.48
N PHE A 358 -12.99 -30.97 -23.72
CA PHE A 358 -11.86 -30.05 -23.54
C PHE A 358 -10.80 -30.15 -24.66
N ALA A 359 -10.92 -31.12 -25.57
CA ALA A 359 -10.00 -31.29 -26.69
C ALA A 359 -10.23 -30.27 -27.83
N GLY A 360 -11.40 -29.62 -27.88
CA GLY A 360 -11.76 -28.65 -28.93
C GLY A 360 -11.20 -27.23 -28.76
N VAL A 361 -10.31 -27.00 -27.79
CA VAL A 361 -9.70 -25.68 -27.54
C VAL A 361 -8.22 -25.74 -27.96
N GLU A 362 -7.83 -25.06 -29.02
CA GLU A 362 -6.40 -24.93 -29.39
C GLU A 362 -5.78 -23.67 -28.79
N ALA A 363 -4.48 -23.72 -28.48
CA ALA A 363 -3.74 -22.58 -27.96
C ALA A 363 -3.38 -21.60 -29.09
N MET A 364 -4.09 -20.47 -29.14
CA MET A 364 -3.95 -19.44 -30.17
C MET A 364 -2.70 -18.57 -29.99
N ALA A 365 -2.00 -18.65 -28.86
CA ALA A 365 -0.79 -17.86 -28.59
C ALA A 365 0.52 -18.66 -28.77
N ALA A 366 1.61 -17.94 -29.02
CA ALA A 366 2.99 -18.40 -28.92
C ALA A 366 3.77 -17.49 -27.97
N GLY A 367 4.59 -18.07 -27.10
CA GLY A 367 5.42 -17.33 -26.14
C GLY A 367 6.77 -16.92 -26.71
N ARG A 368 7.23 -15.71 -26.39
CA ARG A 368 8.61 -15.26 -26.64
C ARG A 368 9.11 -14.35 -25.52
N GLU A 369 10.42 -14.35 -25.32
CA GLU A 369 11.12 -13.40 -24.45
C GLU A 369 11.46 -12.13 -25.26
N ALA A 370 11.21 -10.95 -24.68
CA ALA A 370 11.42 -9.64 -25.31
C ALA A 370 12.13 -8.71 -24.32
N GLY A 371 13.45 -8.82 -24.25
CA GLY A 371 14.23 -8.18 -23.19
C GLY A 371 13.91 -8.80 -21.83
N GLU A 372 13.56 -7.96 -20.85
CA GLU A 372 13.11 -8.41 -19.51
C GLU A 372 11.61 -8.76 -19.44
N LEU A 373 10.87 -8.57 -20.53
CA LEU A 373 9.43 -8.81 -20.62
C LEU A 373 9.15 -10.15 -21.30
N PHE A 374 8.03 -10.78 -20.96
CA PHE A 374 7.54 -11.98 -21.66
C PHE A 374 6.27 -11.65 -22.44
N GLU A 375 6.18 -12.16 -23.67
CA GLU A 375 5.10 -11.85 -24.60
C GLU A 375 4.36 -13.12 -25.06
N TYR A 376 3.03 -13.03 -25.12
CA TYR A 376 2.16 -14.00 -25.76
C TYR A 376 1.66 -13.37 -27.07
N ALA A 377 2.29 -13.73 -28.18
CA ALA A 377 1.88 -13.32 -29.51
C ALA A 377 0.71 -14.21 -29.97
N VAL A 378 -0.46 -13.62 -30.20
CA VAL A 378 -1.61 -14.37 -30.74
C VAL A 378 -1.38 -14.60 -32.23
N LYS A 379 -1.43 -15.86 -32.65
CA LYS A 379 -1.10 -16.32 -34.01
C LYS A 379 -2.17 -15.88 -35.02
N ASP A 380 -3.43 -16.01 -34.62
CA ASP A 380 -4.58 -15.72 -35.48
C ASP A 380 -5.03 -14.26 -35.31
N PRO A 381 -5.38 -13.55 -36.40
CA PRO A 381 -5.90 -12.19 -36.31
C PRO A 381 -7.17 -12.09 -35.48
N ILE A 382 -7.23 -11.11 -34.58
CA ILE A 382 -8.35 -10.92 -33.65
C ILE A 382 -9.29 -9.83 -34.18
N SER A 383 -10.59 -10.13 -34.15
CA SER A 383 -11.66 -9.13 -34.29
C SER A 383 -12.45 -9.04 -32.99
N LEU A 384 -12.59 -7.84 -32.44
CA LEU A 384 -13.28 -7.58 -31.17
C LEU A 384 -14.02 -6.24 -31.27
N PRO A 385 -15.37 -6.25 -31.27
CA PRO A 385 -16.14 -5.01 -31.32
C PRO A 385 -15.84 -4.09 -30.14
N ARG A 386 -16.04 -2.79 -30.35
CA ARG A 386 -15.88 -1.77 -29.32
C ARG A 386 -16.75 -2.06 -28.10
N ARG A 387 -16.19 -1.78 -26.92
CA ARG A 387 -16.82 -1.95 -25.61
C ARG A 387 -17.24 -3.39 -25.32
N GLN A 388 -16.50 -4.36 -25.85
CA GLN A 388 -16.66 -5.80 -25.58
C GLN A 388 -15.38 -6.41 -24.99
N SER A 389 -15.54 -7.57 -24.35
CA SER A 389 -14.46 -8.35 -23.76
C SER A 389 -14.35 -9.72 -24.44
N ALA A 390 -13.16 -10.28 -24.51
CA ALA A 390 -12.92 -11.63 -25.04
C ALA A 390 -12.02 -12.46 -24.11
N MET A 391 -12.17 -13.78 -24.20
CA MET A 391 -11.27 -14.76 -23.60
C MET A 391 -10.49 -15.47 -24.71
N ILE A 392 -9.17 -15.32 -24.72
CA ILE A 392 -8.28 -15.90 -25.73
C ILE A 392 -7.52 -17.09 -25.09
N PRO A 393 -7.54 -18.29 -25.69
CA PRO A 393 -6.80 -19.43 -25.16
C PRO A 393 -5.30 -19.25 -25.41
N ILE A 394 -4.53 -19.11 -24.32
CA ILE A 394 -3.07 -18.90 -24.37
C ILE A 394 -2.28 -20.19 -24.14
N VAL A 395 -2.87 -21.19 -23.47
CA VAL A 395 -2.29 -22.53 -23.32
C VAL A 395 -3.40 -23.58 -23.20
N ASN A 396 -3.24 -24.71 -23.88
CA ASN A 396 -3.98 -25.95 -23.62
C ASN A 396 -3.00 -27.12 -23.78
N GLN A 397 -2.42 -27.60 -22.69
CA GLN A 397 -1.37 -28.63 -22.70
C GLN A 397 -1.48 -29.56 -21.50
N THR A 398 -1.03 -30.81 -21.64
CA THR A 398 -0.85 -31.70 -20.49
C THR A 398 0.51 -31.41 -19.86
N LEU A 399 0.55 -31.12 -18.57
CA LEU A 399 1.76 -30.81 -17.81
C LEU A 399 2.09 -31.90 -16.78
N PRO A 400 3.37 -32.08 -16.40
CA PRO A 400 3.76 -32.94 -15.29
C PRO A 400 3.30 -32.36 -13.95
N GLY A 401 2.96 -33.24 -13.01
CA GLY A 401 2.71 -32.86 -11.63
C GLY A 401 2.24 -34.03 -10.76
N GLU A 402 2.15 -33.78 -9.45
CA GLU A 402 1.85 -34.79 -8.43
C GLU A 402 0.72 -34.30 -7.52
N LYS A 403 -0.35 -35.10 -7.35
CA LYS A 403 -1.42 -34.81 -6.39
C LYS A 403 -1.01 -35.23 -4.98
N LEU A 404 -0.98 -34.27 -4.06
CA LEU A 404 -0.51 -34.47 -2.68
C LEU A 404 -1.40 -33.77 -1.66
N SER A 405 -1.13 -33.96 -0.37
CA SER A 405 -1.89 -33.35 0.72
C SER A 405 -0.98 -32.46 1.58
N ILE A 406 -1.19 -31.13 1.52
CA ILE A 406 -0.34 -30.11 2.16
C ILE A 406 -0.82 -29.89 3.59
N PHE A 407 -0.01 -30.20 4.59
CA PHE A 407 -0.33 -29.94 6.00
C PHE A 407 0.50 -28.77 6.54
N ASN A 408 -0.19 -27.67 6.83
CA ASN A 408 0.35 -26.51 7.52
C ASN A 408 -0.55 -26.21 8.73
N ALA A 409 -0.03 -26.46 9.94
CA ALA A 409 -0.82 -26.36 11.16
C ALA A 409 -1.24 -24.92 11.52
N GLN A 410 -0.62 -23.89 10.92
CA GLN A 410 -1.04 -22.49 11.06
C GLN A 410 -2.22 -22.15 10.14
N VAL A 411 -2.38 -22.86 9.02
CA VAL A 411 -3.47 -22.66 8.05
C VAL A 411 -4.70 -23.49 8.43
N ASN A 412 -4.50 -24.78 8.73
CA ASN A 412 -5.55 -25.64 9.27
C ASN A 412 -4.92 -26.67 10.23
N PRO A 413 -5.18 -26.60 11.54
CA PRO A 413 -4.53 -27.46 12.52
C PRO A 413 -5.04 -28.91 12.53
N LYS A 414 -6.16 -29.21 11.84
CA LYS A 414 -6.83 -30.53 11.87
C LYS A 414 -6.79 -31.28 10.54
N ASN A 415 -6.97 -30.59 9.41
CA ASN A 415 -7.07 -31.21 8.10
C ASN A 415 -6.03 -30.60 7.15
N PRO A 416 -5.20 -31.42 6.48
CA PRO A 416 -4.41 -30.96 5.34
C PRO A 416 -5.29 -30.35 4.24
N LEU A 417 -4.67 -29.66 3.28
CA LEU A 417 -5.31 -29.23 2.05
C LEU A 417 -4.99 -30.21 0.93
N ASN A 418 -5.98 -30.57 0.12
CA ASN A 418 -5.73 -31.20 -1.18
C ASN A 418 -4.94 -30.21 -2.03
N GLY A 419 -3.81 -30.68 -2.57
CA GLY A 419 -2.95 -29.87 -3.40
C GLY A 419 -2.32 -30.62 -4.56
N LEU A 420 -1.65 -29.84 -5.39
CA LEU A 420 -0.98 -30.28 -6.60
C LEU A 420 0.39 -29.61 -6.68
N GLU A 421 1.45 -30.39 -6.83
CA GLU A 421 2.72 -29.86 -7.36
C GLU A 421 2.63 -29.89 -8.88
N LEU A 422 2.65 -28.72 -9.52
CA LEU A 422 2.60 -28.55 -10.98
C LEU A 422 3.96 -28.07 -11.47
N GLU A 423 4.50 -28.70 -12.52
CA GLU A 423 5.70 -28.25 -13.21
C GLU A 423 5.33 -27.48 -14.49
N ASN A 424 5.85 -26.27 -14.66
CA ASN A 424 5.58 -25.48 -15.86
C ASN A 424 6.42 -25.94 -17.07
N ALA A 425 6.08 -27.10 -17.62
CA ALA A 425 6.65 -27.63 -18.86
C ALA A 425 6.04 -27.01 -20.14
N SER A 426 5.18 -25.98 -20.03
CA SER A 426 4.41 -25.44 -21.17
C SER A 426 5.24 -24.71 -22.24
N GLY A 427 6.48 -24.37 -21.91
CA GLY A 427 7.34 -23.49 -22.70
C GLY A 427 7.03 -21.99 -22.54
N LEU A 428 5.95 -21.63 -21.84
CA LEU A 428 5.55 -20.25 -21.56
C LEU A 428 5.95 -19.82 -20.15
N PHE A 429 6.08 -18.52 -19.91
CA PHE A 429 5.82 -17.98 -18.57
C PHE A 429 4.32 -18.19 -18.26
N LEU A 430 3.97 -18.55 -17.02
CA LEU A 430 2.57 -18.57 -16.59
C LEU A 430 2.35 -17.46 -15.58
N MET A 431 1.66 -16.40 -16.01
CA MET A 431 1.26 -15.30 -15.15
C MET A 431 0.35 -15.76 -14.00
N GLN A 432 0.42 -15.08 -12.86
CA GLN A 432 -0.49 -15.30 -11.75
C GLN A 432 -1.97 -15.14 -12.15
N GLY A 433 -2.82 -16.02 -11.62
CA GLY A 433 -4.26 -16.01 -11.89
C GLY A 433 -5.03 -17.04 -11.06
N PRO A 434 -6.37 -16.94 -10.98
CA PRO A 434 -7.21 -17.96 -10.38
C PRO A 434 -7.19 -19.24 -11.23
N VAL A 435 -7.31 -20.38 -10.55
CA VAL A 435 -7.26 -21.71 -11.15
C VAL A 435 -8.44 -22.53 -10.67
N THR A 436 -9.38 -22.84 -11.56
CA THR A 436 -10.46 -23.76 -11.22
C THR A 436 -10.00 -25.20 -11.43
N VAL A 437 -10.09 -26.02 -10.39
CA VAL A 437 -9.68 -27.42 -10.41
C VAL A 437 -10.89 -28.32 -10.61
N LEU A 438 -10.84 -29.15 -11.64
CA LEU A 438 -11.81 -30.20 -11.93
C LEU A 438 -11.14 -31.56 -11.76
N GLU A 439 -11.79 -32.46 -11.03
CA GLU A 439 -11.35 -33.83 -10.79
C GLU A 439 -12.47 -34.75 -11.32
N ASP A 440 -12.14 -35.61 -12.30
CA ASP A 440 -13.10 -36.50 -12.98
C ASP A 440 -14.34 -35.79 -13.54
N GLY A 441 -14.15 -34.56 -14.05
CA GLY A 441 -15.20 -33.70 -14.62
C GLY A 441 -16.09 -33.00 -13.58
N ILE A 442 -15.77 -33.11 -12.28
CA ILE A 442 -16.48 -32.48 -11.17
C ILE A 442 -15.62 -31.33 -10.62
N TYR A 443 -16.23 -30.19 -10.29
CA TYR A 443 -15.55 -29.10 -9.58
C TYR A 443 -15.00 -29.60 -8.23
N ALA A 444 -13.68 -29.55 -8.06
CA ALA A 444 -12.97 -30.01 -6.88
C ALA A 444 -12.55 -28.86 -5.95
N GLY A 445 -12.47 -27.63 -6.47
CA GLY A 445 -12.13 -26.41 -5.74
C GLY A 445 -11.46 -25.37 -6.63
N ASP A 446 -11.04 -24.26 -6.04
CA ASP A 446 -10.25 -23.23 -6.71
C ASP A 446 -8.90 -23.04 -6.00
N ALA A 447 -7.85 -22.85 -6.78
CA ALA A 447 -6.51 -22.48 -6.34
C ALA A 447 -6.08 -21.13 -6.94
N ARG A 448 -4.90 -20.66 -6.53
CA ARG A 448 -4.26 -19.48 -7.11
C ARG A 448 -2.88 -19.86 -7.65
N LEU A 449 -2.66 -19.68 -8.94
CA LEU A 449 -1.33 -19.73 -9.54
C LEU A 449 -0.63 -18.40 -9.26
N THR A 450 0.63 -18.45 -8.83
CA THR A 450 1.53 -17.30 -8.78
C THR A 450 2.32 -17.23 -10.09
N ASP A 451 3.02 -16.11 -10.32
CA ASP A 451 3.92 -16.01 -11.48
C ASP A 451 4.92 -17.18 -11.47
N THR A 452 5.01 -17.89 -12.59
CA THR A 452 5.72 -19.18 -12.70
C THR A 452 6.58 -19.20 -13.95
N ALA A 453 7.90 -19.27 -13.76
CA ALA A 453 8.87 -19.35 -14.84
C ALA A 453 8.83 -20.71 -15.56
N ARG A 454 9.48 -20.80 -16.71
CA ARG A 454 9.60 -22.03 -17.51
C ARG A 454 10.39 -23.08 -16.73
N GLY A 455 9.87 -24.30 -16.61
CA GLY A 455 10.45 -25.40 -15.82
C GLY A 455 10.33 -25.22 -14.30
N GLU A 456 9.71 -24.15 -13.80
CA GLU A 456 9.53 -23.94 -12.38
C GLU A 456 8.36 -24.79 -11.83
N LYS A 457 8.53 -25.29 -10.60
CA LYS A 457 7.49 -26.02 -9.87
C LYS A 457 6.68 -25.10 -8.96
N ARG A 458 5.38 -25.35 -8.86
CA ARG A 458 4.45 -24.65 -7.96
C ARG A 458 3.54 -25.60 -7.22
N LEU A 459 3.37 -25.32 -5.93
CA LEU A 459 2.37 -25.97 -5.09
C LEU A 459 1.07 -25.15 -5.14
N LEU A 460 -0.03 -25.82 -5.49
CA LEU A 460 -1.37 -25.26 -5.56
C LEU A 460 -2.25 -26.01 -4.56
N ALA A 461 -2.79 -25.31 -3.55
CA ALA A 461 -3.82 -25.85 -2.66
C ALA A 461 -5.21 -25.46 -3.19
N TYR A 462 -6.14 -26.41 -3.27
CA TYR A 462 -7.46 -26.19 -3.90
C TYR A 462 -8.68 -26.56 -3.04
N ALA A 463 -8.53 -27.43 -2.04
CA ALA A 463 -9.62 -27.83 -1.16
C ALA A 463 -9.11 -28.33 0.20
N VAL A 464 -9.99 -28.50 1.18
CA VAL A 464 -9.64 -29.18 2.45
C VAL A 464 -9.67 -30.70 2.24
N ASP A 465 -8.62 -31.40 2.68
CA ASP A 465 -8.52 -32.85 2.63
C ASP A 465 -9.24 -33.49 3.83
N LEU A 466 -10.54 -33.76 3.66
CA LEU A 466 -11.35 -34.46 4.67
C LEU A 466 -10.98 -35.95 4.83
N ALA A 467 -10.28 -36.53 3.84
CA ALA A 467 -9.77 -37.90 3.87
C ALA A 467 -8.36 -38.00 4.45
N ALA A 468 -7.88 -36.94 5.10
CA ALA A 468 -6.72 -36.94 5.96
C ALA A 468 -7.00 -36.21 7.28
N GLU A 469 -6.19 -36.46 8.30
CA GLU A 469 -6.21 -35.72 9.56
C GLU A 469 -4.78 -35.50 10.04
N GLY A 470 -4.51 -34.29 10.50
CA GLY A 470 -3.23 -33.88 11.03
C GLY A 470 -3.36 -33.42 12.48
N LYS A 471 -2.27 -33.56 13.23
CA LYS A 471 -2.11 -33.02 14.59
C LYS A 471 -0.67 -32.53 14.72
N LEU A 472 -0.49 -31.38 15.34
CA LEU A 472 0.83 -30.89 15.76
C LEU A 472 0.87 -30.89 17.30
N GLU A 473 1.87 -31.57 17.86
CA GLU A 473 2.25 -31.43 19.26
C GLU A 473 3.62 -30.75 19.35
N ARG A 474 3.85 -29.93 20.38
CA ARG A 474 5.16 -29.34 20.69
C ARG A 474 5.65 -29.86 22.03
N LYS A 475 6.92 -30.24 22.07
CA LYS A 475 7.64 -30.71 23.25
C LYS A 475 8.96 -29.94 23.31
N SER A 476 9.12 -29.09 24.31
CA SER A 476 10.42 -28.46 24.60
C SER A 476 11.17 -29.36 25.58
N GLU A 477 12.43 -29.65 25.29
CA GLU A 477 13.31 -30.32 26.23
C GLU A 477 13.80 -29.30 27.28
N PRO A 478 14.18 -29.74 28.50
CA PRO A 478 14.82 -28.85 29.48
C PRO A 478 16.07 -28.18 28.88
N GLU A 479 16.33 -26.94 29.27
CA GLU A 479 17.52 -26.22 28.82
C GLU A 479 18.81 -26.91 29.30
N ASP A 480 19.67 -27.32 28.37
CA ASP A 480 20.99 -27.86 28.71
C ASP A 480 22.04 -26.73 28.71
N ILE A 481 22.72 -26.53 29.83
CA ILE A 481 23.91 -25.67 29.86
C ILE A 481 25.08 -26.47 29.25
N VAL A 482 25.56 -26.04 28.07
CA VAL A 482 26.57 -26.76 27.29
C VAL A 482 28.00 -26.25 27.50
N SER A 483 28.17 -25.04 28.01
CA SER A 483 29.46 -24.52 28.46
C SER A 483 29.28 -23.41 29.49
N LEU A 484 30.15 -23.36 30.50
CA LEU A 484 30.30 -22.23 31.41
C LEU A 484 31.76 -21.75 31.38
N LYS A 485 31.94 -20.43 31.33
CA LYS A 485 33.24 -19.75 31.38
C LYS A 485 33.13 -18.57 32.33
N ILE A 486 34.16 -18.27 33.11
CA ILE A 486 34.22 -17.05 33.92
C ILE A 486 35.32 -16.13 33.37
N VAL A 487 34.98 -14.85 33.16
CA VAL A 487 35.91 -13.80 32.74
C VAL A 487 35.71 -12.59 33.65
N ARG A 488 36.70 -12.28 34.50
CA ARG A 488 36.69 -11.12 35.41
C ARG A 488 35.37 -11.01 36.21
N GLY A 489 34.88 -12.13 36.73
CA GLY A 489 33.67 -12.19 37.56
C GLY A 489 32.36 -12.24 36.77
N ALA A 490 32.40 -12.17 35.44
CA ALA A 490 31.25 -12.44 34.58
C ALA A 490 31.21 -13.93 34.21
N LEU A 491 30.16 -14.63 34.63
CA LEU A 491 29.85 -15.99 34.22
C LEU A 491 29.17 -15.94 32.84
N ALA A 492 29.94 -16.20 31.79
CA ALA A 492 29.44 -16.40 30.44
C ALA A 492 29.05 -17.87 30.26
N LEU A 493 27.77 -18.15 30.06
CA LEU A 493 27.26 -19.49 29.83
C LEU A 493 26.58 -19.60 28.47
N LYS A 494 26.59 -20.81 27.89
CA LYS A 494 25.80 -21.13 26.68
C LYS A 494 24.73 -22.14 27.04
N ARG A 495 23.48 -21.79 26.72
CA ARG A 495 22.32 -22.67 26.82
C ARG A 495 22.01 -23.26 25.45
N LYS A 496 21.75 -24.56 25.44
CA LYS A 496 21.14 -25.25 24.31
C LYS A 496 19.64 -25.39 24.59
N TYR A 497 18.86 -24.74 23.75
CA TYR A 497 17.42 -24.94 23.65
C TYR A 497 17.16 -26.02 22.60
N VAL A 498 16.21 -26.92 22.87
CA VAL A 498 15.74 -27.91 21.91
C VAL A 498 14.22 -27.97 21.96
N ASP A 499 13.60 -27.70 20.81
CA ASP A 499 12.17 -27.77 20.60
C ASP A 499 11.88 -28.87 19.58
N THR A 500 10.94 -29.77 19.90
CA THR A 500 10.47 -30.79 18.98
C THR A 500 8.99 -30.57 18.65
N ALA A 501 8.71 -30.30 17.39
CA ALA A 501 7.38 -30.24 16.80
C ALA A 501 7.04 -31.60 16.18
N VAL A 502 6.20 -32.40 16.82
CA VAL A 502 5.79 -33.72 16.32
C VAL A 502 4.50 -33.58 15.50
N TYR A 503 4.62 -33.82 14.20
CA TYR A 503 3.51 -33.86 13.26
C TYR A 503 2.97 -35.29 13.16
N THR A 504 1.75 -35.53 13.61
CA THR A 504 1.03 -36.78 13.34
C THR A 504 0.13 -36.58 12.13
N LEU A 505 0.31 -37.39 11.09
CA LEU A 505 -0.56 -37.41 9.90
C LEU A 505 -1.24 -38.78 9.78
N LYS A 506 -2.55 -38.79 9.55
CA LYS A 506 -3.35 -39.98 9.29
C LYS A 506 -3.98 -39.92 7.90
N ASN A 507 -3.70 -40.92 7.07
CA ASN A 507 -4.41 -41.13 5.82
C ASN A 507 -5.68 -41.94 6.09
N LYS A 508 -6.85 -41.39 5.74
CA LYS A 508 -8.15 -42.07 5.91
C LYS A 508 -8.66 -42.71 4.61
N ARG A 509 -7.91 -42.58 3.50
CA ARG A 509 -8.18 -43.25 2.23
C ARG A 509 -7.73 -44.72 2.30
N ASP A 510 -8.23 -45.54 1.38
CA ASP A 510 -7.72 -46.90 1.16
C ASP A 510 -6.45 -46.94 0.28
N LYS A 511 -6.19 -45.85 -0.46
CA LYS A 511 -5.02 -45.68 -1.34
C LYS A 511 -3.90 -44.89 -0.63
N THR A 512 -2.66 -45.23 -0.96
CA THR A 512 -1.45 -44.48 -0.59
C THR A 512 -1.52 -43.03 -1.10
N ARG A 513 -1.00 -42.08 -0.31
CA ARG A 513 -1.01 -40.65 -0.62
C ARG A 513 0.31 -39.99 -0.20
N ALA A 514 0.84 -39.10 -1.04
CA ALA A 514 1.92 -38.19 -0.70
C ALA A 514 1.40 -37.01 0.13
N TYR A 515 2.14 -36.65 1.17
CA TYR A 515 1.90 -35.51 2.04
C TYR A 515 3.10 -34.58 2.01
N LEU A 516 2.85 -33.28 2.13
CA LEU A 516 3.89 -32.26 2.31
C LEU A 516 3.62 -31.53 3.61
N ILE A 517 4.56 -31.58 4.55
CA ILE A 517 4.50 -30.82 5.80
C ILE A 517 5.20 -29.49 5.59
N GLU A 518 4.52 -28.38 5.86
CA GLU A 518 5.14 -27.07 6.01
C GLU A 518 5.39 -26.77 7.50
N HIS A 519 6.66 -26.60 7.84
CA HIS A 519 7.14 -26.25 9.16
C HIS A 519 7.73 -24.83 9.14
N PRO A 520 7.19 -23.85 9.90
CA PRO A 520 7.67 -22.47 9.86
C PRO A 520 9.16 -22.35 10.17
N LEU A 521 9.88 -21.54 9.40
CA LEU A 521 11.31 -21.30 9.59
C LEU A 521 11.51 -20.28 10.70
N ARG A 522 12.25 -20.65 11.75
CA ARG A 522 12.70 -19.72 12.81
C ARG A 522 14.13 -19.27 12.51
N SER A 523 14.36 -17.95 12.46
CA SER A 523 15.64 -17.39 11.98
C SER A 523 16.82 -17.63 12.93
N ASP A 524 16.55 -17.80 14.22
CA ASP A 524 17.53 -18.07 15.29
C ASP A 524 17.61 -19.55 15.70
N TRP A 525 16.92 -20.46 14.98
CA TRP A 525 16.96 -21.90 15.25
C TRP A 525 17.48 -22.69 14.05
N GLU A 526 18.18 -23.77 14.35
CA GLU A 526 18.72 -24.73 13.39
C GLU A 526 17.88 -26.01 13.42
N LEU A 527 17.36 -26.43 12.27
CA LEU A 527 16.64 -27.69 12.14
C LEU A 527 17.65 -28.86 12.09
N THR A 528 17.52 -29.79 13.04
CA THR A 528 18.40 -30.96 13.19
C THR A 528 17.76 -32.27 12.74
N GLU A 529 16.43 -32.35 12.80
CA GLU A 529 15.63 -33.47 12.31
C GLU A 529 14.33 -32.91 11.69
N PRO A 530 13.87 -33.39 10.51
CA PRO A 530 14.56 -34.31 9.61
C PRO A 530 15.88 -33.72 9.09
N ALA A 531 16.88 -34.57 8.85
CA ALA A 531 18.21 -34.14 8.39
C ALA A 531 18.42 -34.24 6.86
N LYS A 532 17.44 -34.78 6.13
CA LYS A 532 17.47 -35.04 4.68
C LYS A 532 16.07 -34.82 4.08
N ASP A 533 16.03 -34.65 2.76
CA ASP A 533 14.81 -34.54 1.96
C ASP A 533 13.89 -33.37 2.39
N ILE A 534 14.55 -32.27 2.81
CA ILE A 534 13.91 -31.01 3.17
C ILE A 534 14.20 -29.95 2.11
N GLU A 535 13.13 -29.37 1.56
CA GLU A 535 13.17 -28.12 0.81
C GLU A 535 13.13 -26.95 1.81
N LYS A 536 14.05 -25.99 1.68
CA LYS A 536 14.06 -24.76 2.47
C LYS A 536 13.57 -23.59 1.63
N THR A 537 12.41 -23.04 1.98
CA THR A 537 11.89 -21.80 1.39
C THR A 537 12.33 -20.59 2.21
N ARG A 538 11.90 -19.39 1.82
CA ARG A 538 12.12 -18.15 2.58
C ARG A 538 11.56 -18.22 4.01
N ASP A 539 10.36 -18.78 4.17
CA ASP A 539 9.57 -18.65 5.41
C ASP A 539 9.22 -20.01 6.07
N ALA A 540 9.53 -21.13 5.42
CA ALA A 540 9.23 -22.48 5.90
C ALA A 540 10.20 -23.57 5.39
N TYR A 541 10.38 -24.62 6.19
CA TYR A 541 10.89 -25.92 5.77
C TYR A 541 9.75 -26.79 5.23
N ARG A 542 10.03 -27.59 4.21
CA ARG A 542 9.08 -28.48 3.52
C ARG A 542 9.62 -29.90 3.50
N PHE A 543 8.84 -30.85 4.02
CA PHE A 543 9.20 -32.27 4.05
C PHE A 543 8.13 -33.12 3.37
N ARG A 544 8.51 -33.90 2.36
CA ARG A 544 7.59 -34.80 1.62
C ARG A 544 7.60 -36.19 2.27
N VAL A 545 6.42 -36.74 2.51
CA VAL A 545 6.27 -38.05 3.16
C VAL A 545 5.09 -38.82 2.56
N THR A 546 5.32 -40.09 2.23
CA THR A 546 4.26 -40.98 1.70
C THR A 546 3.66 -41.80 2.83
N ILE A 547 2.33 -41.93 2.86
CA ILE A 547 1.56 -42.67 3.87
C ILE A 547 0.56 -43.58 3.18
N GLU A 548 0.65 -44.89 3.46
CA GLU A 548 -0.29 -45.92 2.98
C GLU A 548 -1.73 -45.67 3.43
N GLY A 549 -2.69 -46.33 2.77
CA GLY A 549 -4.10 -46.26 3.13
C GLY A 549 -4.37 -46.70 4.59
N GLY A 550 -5.23 -45.97 5.28
CA GLY A 550 -5.61 -46.21 6.68
C GLY A 550 -4.52 -46.01 7.74
N LYS A 551 -3.26 -45.76 7.36
CA LYS A 551 -2.12 -45.64 8.30
C LYS A 551 -1.99 -44.22 8.86
N SER A 552 -1.29 -44.14 10.00
CA SER A 552 -0.77 -42.91 10.57
C SER A 552 0.76 -42.92 10.58
N ARG A 553 1.38 -41.75 10.53
CA ARG A 553 2.83 -41.56 10.72
C ARG A 553 3.09 -40.35 11.60
N GLU A 554 4.05 -40.47 12.50
CA GLU A 554 4.63 -39.35 13.25
C GLU A 554 5.93 -38.89 12.55
N ILE A 555 6.10 -37.57 12.45
CA ILE A 555 7.25 -36.91 11.84
C ILE A 555 7.73 -35.83 12.83
N PRO A 556 8.86 -36.03 13.52
CA PRO A 556 9.43 -34.99 14.38
C PRO A 556 10.18 -33.95 13.54
N PHE A 557 9.94 -32.68 13.86
CA PHE A 557 10.79 -31.55 13.48
C PHE A 557 11.52 -31.08 14.76
N ARG A 558 12.80 -31.41 14.88
CA ARG A 558 13.63 -31.08 16.05
C ARG A 558 14.55 -29.92 15.71
N GLU A 559 14.29 -28.77 16.31
CA GLU A 559 15.09 -27.57 16.15
C GLU A 559 15.93 -27.31 17.41
N GLN A 560 17.14 -26.77 17.23
CA GLN A 560 18.01 -26.34 18.33
C GLN A 560 18.39 -24.86 18.20
N ARG A 561 18.61 -24.20 19.33
CA ARG A 561 19.20 -22.85 19.41
C ARG A 561 20.26 -22.80 20.50
N LEU A 562 21.40 -22.17 20.20
CA LEU A 562 22.42 -21.84 21.17
C LEU A 562 22.29 -20.37 21.56
N ALA A 563 21.95 -20.08 22.82
CA ALA A 563 21.96 -18.72 23.35
C ALA A 563 23.14 -18.52 24.29
N ALA A 564 23.81 -17.37 24.19
CA ALA A 564 24.79 -16.92 25.16
C ALA A 564 24.11 -16.03 26.20
N GLU A 565 24.43 -16.26 27.48
CA GLU A 565 23.96 -15.47 28.62
C GLU A 565 25.19 -15.06 29.45
N ILE A 566 25.18 -13.84 30.00
CA ILE A 566 26.25 -13.31 30.85
C ILE A 566 25.64 -12.89 32.18
N LEU A 567 26.11 -13.48 33.28
CA LEU A 567 25.66 -13.20 34.63
C LEU A 567 26.83 -12.67 35.47
N MET A 568 26.61 -11.59 36.23
CA MET A 568 27.64 -11.01 37.10
C MET A 568 27.67 -11.74 38.45
N LEU A 569 28.69 -12.56 38.70
CA LEU A 569 28.81 -13.41 39.91
C LEU A 569 28.69 -12.63 41.23
N ALA A 570 29.11 -11.35 41.24
CA ALA A 570 28.98 -10.46 42.39
C ALA A 570 27.53 -10.28 42.88
N ASN A 571 26.54 -10.46 41.99
CA ASN A 571 25.12 -10.25 42.27
C ASN A 571 24.34 -11.57 42.43
N ILE A 572 25.01 -12.73 42.38
CA ILE A 572 24.37 -14.05 42.41
C ILE A 572 24.39 -14.62 43.85
N PRO A 573 23.23 -14.94 44.45
CA PRO A 573 23.16 -15.61 45.74
C PRO A 573 23.80 -17.00 45.70
N SER A 574 24.36 -17.42 46.84
CA SER A 574 25.13 -18.66 46.97
C SER A 574 24.38 -19.91 46.51
N ASP A 575 23.07 -19.99 46.72
CA ASP A 575 22.24 -21.12 46.27
C ASP A 575 22.13 -21.21 44.74
N GLN A 576 22.10 -20.05 44.06
CA GLN A 576 22.13 -19.98 42.60
C GLN A 576 23.54 -20.26 42.06
N VAL A 577 24.61 -19.92 42.79
CA VAL A 577 25.97 -20.39 42.47
C VAL A 577 26.08 -21.92 42.60
N ARG A 578 25.50 -22.52 43.65
CA ARG A 578 25.42 -23.99 43.82
C ARG A 578 24.66 -24.69 42.69
N PHE A 579 23.64 -24.05 42.09
CA PHE A 579 22.99 -24.58 40.88
C PHE A 579 23.97 -24.73 39.70
N PHE A 580 24.92 -23.80 39.52
CA PHE A 580 25.93 -23.88 38.46
C PHE A 580 27.02 -24.93 38.75
N ILE A 581 27.47 -25.06 40.01
CA ILE A 581 28.42 -26.09 40.47
C ILE A 581 27.97 -27.51 40.09
N ASN A 582 26.66 -27.76 40.21
CA ASN A 582 26.01 -29.06 39.98
C ASN A 582 25.71 -29.37 38.50
N GLN A 583 26.06 -28.50 37.55
CA GLN A 583 25.83 -28.76 36.13
C GLN A 583 26.74 -29.87 35.59
N LYS A 584 26.23 -30.66 34.64
CA LYS A 584 26.98 -31.79 34.05
C LYS A 584 28.19 -31.34 33.23
N ASN A 585 28.06 -30.23 32.51
CA ASN A 585 29.06 -29.73 31.54
C ASN A 585 29.95 -28.60 32.10
N ILE A 586 30.12 -28.52 33.42
CA ILE A 586 31.03 -27.57 34.07
C ILE A 586 32.47 -28.12 34.09
N SER A 587 33.46 -27.28 33.76
CA SER A 587 34.87 -27.64 33.86
C SER A 587 35.31 -27.78 35.33
N LYS A 588 36.33 -28.59 35.58
CA LYS A 588 36.88 -28.75 36.94
C LYS A 588 37.36 -27.41 37.52
N LYS A 589 37.96 -26.54 36.69
CA LYS A 589 38.46 -25.22 37.12
C LYS A 589 37.31 -24.28 37.46
N VAL A 590 36.28 -24.23 36.61
CA VAL A 590 35.08 -23.41 36.83
C VAL A 590 34.36 -23.88 38.09
N ARG A 591 34.22 -25.20 38.30
CA ARG A 591 33.61 -25.75 39.52
C ARG A 591 34.36 -25.33 40.78
N GLN A 592 35.69 -25.52 40.82
CA GLN A 592 36.52 -25.15 41.97
C GLN A 592 36.44 -23.65 42.29
N ALA A 593 36.43 -22.78 41.27
CA ALA A 593 36.31 -21.34 41.48
C ALA A 593 34.92 -20.91 42.00
N LEU A 594 33.85 -21.61 41.62
CA LEU A 594 32.52 -21.37 42.16
C LEU A 594 32.35 -21.93 43.58
N GLU A 595 32.98 -23.06 43.89
CA GLU A 595 33.06 -23.61 45.26
C GLU A 595 33.77 -22.61 46.20
N GLU A 596 34.94 -22.10 45.79
CA GLU A 596 35.68 -21.06 46.54
C GLU A 596 34.85 -19.77 46.73
N LEU A 597 34.15 -19.31 45.69
CA LEU A 597 33.24 -18.16 45.79
C LEU A 597 32.13 -18.39 46.82
N VAL A 598 31.52 -19.58 46.85
CA VAL A 598 30.46 -19.93 47.80
C VAL A 598 30.99 -19.95 49.24
N ASP A 599 32.19 -20.47 49.45
CA ASP A 599 32.83 -20.49 50.79
C ASP A 599 33.18 -19.06 51.25
N MET A 600 33.69 -18.20 50.36
CA MET A 600 33.93 -16.79 50.66
C MET A 600 32.62 -16.03 50.98
N GLN A 601 31.55 -16.27 50.21
CA GLN A 601 30.22 -15.69 50.47
C GLN A 601 29.66 -16.15 51.83
N ALA A 602 29.78 -17.44 52.16
CA ALA A 602 29.33 -17.98 53.45
C ALA A 602 30.12 -17.40 54.64
N ALA A 603 31.42 -17.22 54.50
CA ALA A 603 32.26 -16.58 55.52
C ALA A 603 31.91 -15.09 55.73
N LEU A 604 31.59 -14.36 54.65
CA LEU A 604 31.11 -12.98 54.72
C LEU A 604 29.75 -12.89 55.43
N GLU A 605 28.82 -13.77 55.07
CA GLU A 605 27.47 -13.78 55.64
C GLU A 605 27.47 -14.17 57.12
N THR A 606 28.36 -15.09 57.53
CA THR A 606 28.58 -15.42 58.94
C THR A 606 28.98 -14.18 59.76
N VAL A 607 29.91 -13.35 59.25
CA VAL A 607 30.33 -12.12 59.95
C VAL A 607 29.20 -11.10 60.02
N ARG A 608 28.41 -10.95 58.95
CA ARG A 608 27.23 -10.07 58.94
C ARG A 608 26.20 -10.46 59.99
N GLN A 609 25.90 -11.75 60.12
CA GLN A 609 24.96 -12.26 61.12
C GLN A 609 25.47 -11.99 62.55
N VAL A 610 26.75 -12.26 62.84
CA VAL A 610 27.34 -11.98 64.16
C VAL A 610 27.36 -10.48 64.45
N ARG A 611 27.69 -9.63 63.46
CA ARG A 611 27.62 -8.17 63.61
C ARG A 611 26.20 -7.73 63.94
N GLN A 612 25.21 -8.17 63.17
CA GLN A 612 23.80 -7.80 63.35
C GLN A 612 23.28 -8.21 64.75
N GLN A 613 23.65 -9.40 65.24
CA GLN A 613 23.31 -9.84 66.60
C GLN A 613 23.92 -8.93 67.67
N LYS A 614 25.18 -8.50 67.50
CA LYS A 614 25.83 -7.55 68.43
C LYS A 614 25.25 -6.14 68.33
N GLU A 615 24.89 -5.66 67.13
CA GLU A 615 24.22 -4.37 66.93
C GLU A 615 22.84 -4.36 67.62
N GLN A 616 22.07 -5.45 67.52
CA GLN A 616 20.82 -5.64 68.28
C GLN A 616 21.06 -5.67 69.80
N ARG A 617 22.14 -6.30 70.28
CA ARG A 617 22.50 -6.32 71.70
C ARG A 617 22.84 -4.92 72.22
N VAL A 618 23.63 -4.14 71.47
CA VAL A 618 23.94 -2.73 71.79
C VAL A 618 22.64 -1.92 71.90
N GLN A 619 21.75 -2.01 70.90
CA GLN A 619 20.46 -1.31 70.93
C GLN A 619 19.61 -1.68 72.17
N ALA A 620 19.54 -2.96 72.52
CA ALA A 620 18.82 -3.44 73.70
C ALA A 620 19.43 -2.92 75.02
N ILE A 621 20.76 -2.83 75.12
CA ILE A 621 21.43 -2.27 76.29
C ILE A 621 21.16 -0.76 76.40
N THR A 622 21.26 0.00 75.31
CA THR A 622 20.99 1.45 75.30
C THR A 622 19.56 1.77 75.75
N GLN A 623 18.57 1.04 75.25
CA GLN A 623 17.16 1.18 75.66
C GLN A 623 16.97 0.86 77.16
N GLU A 624 17.63 -0.19 77.66
CA GLU A 624 17.58 -0.56 79.08
C GLU A 624 18.30 0.47 79.97
N GLN A 625 19.43 1.04 79.53
CA GLN A 625 20.12 2.12 80.25
C GLN A 625 19.22 3.36 80.37
N GLU A 626 18.51 3.75 79.31
CA GLU A 626 17.53 4.85 79.39
C GLU A 626 16.43 4.58 80.41
N ARG A 627 15.89 3.35 80.42
CA ARG A 627 14.85 2.93 81.37
C ARG A 627 15.37 2.97 82.81
N ILE A 628 16.60 2.49 83.04
CA ILE A 628 17.25 2.54 84.35
C ILE A 628 17.49 3.99 84.79
N ARG A 629 18.02 4.87 83.91
CA ARG A 629 18.24 6.30 84.21
C ARG A 629 16.93 7.01 84.57
N LYS A 630 15.83 6.72 83.88
CA LYS A 630 14.47 7.21 84.20
C LYS A 630 14.00 6.72 85.58
N ASN A 631 14.19 5.44 85.91
CA ASN A 631 13.84 4.89 87.23
C ASN A 631 14.71 5.46 88.37
N MET A 632 15.99 5.75 88.12
CA MET A 632 16.89 6.36 89.11
C MET A 632 16.53 7.80 89.47
N GLN A 633 15.72 8.50 88.65
CA GLN A 633 15.22 9.84 88.95
C GLN A 633 14.09 9.85 89.99
N THR A 634 13.39 8.72 90.18
CA THR A 634 12.21 8.63 91.07
C THR A 634 12.51 8.05 92.46
N VAL A 635 13.76 7.62 92.70
CA VAL A 635 14.15 6.91 93.93
C VAL A 635 15.29 7.64 94.65
N THR A 636 15.31 7.60 95.98
CA THR A 636 16.33 8.26 96.80
C THR A 636 17.71 7.61 96.64
N ARG A 637 18.76 8.44 96.60
CA ARG A 637 20.16 8.02 96.34
C ARG A 637 20.72 7.01 97.35
N ASN A 638 20.24 7.02 98.58
CA ASN A 638 20.71 6.13 99.65
C ASN A 638 19.93 4.80 99.73
N SER A 639 19.10 4.49 98.73
CA SER A 639 18.34 3.23 98.67
C SER A 639 19.15 2.10 98.05
N GLU A 640 18.86 0.86 98.48
CA GLU A 640 19.46 -0.35 97.90
C GLU A 640 19.16 -0.47 96.38
N SER A 641 17.96 -0.08 95.96
CA SER A 641 17.55 -0.05 94.55
C SER A 641 18.42 0.86 93.70
N TYR A 642 18.79 2.04 94.22
CA TYR A 642 19.70 2.97 93.52
C TYR A 642 21.08 2.35 93.33
N ALA A 643 21.65 1.77 94.40
CA ALA A 643 22.96 1.09 94.36
C ALA A 643 22.95 -0.20 93.52
N MET A 644 21.81 -0.87 93.34
CA MET A 644 21.65 -1.98 92.40
C MET A 644 21.66 -1.49 90.95
N TRP A 645 20.93 -0.42 90.64
CA TRP A 645 20.87 0.15 89.30
C TRP A 645 22.18 0.79 88.85
N GLU A 646 22.90 1.46 89.75
CA GLU A 646 24.24 1.99 89.51
C GLU A 646 25.22 0.88 89.11
N ARG A 647 25.26 -0.23 89.87
CA ARG A 647 26.05 -1.42 89.51
C ARG A 647 25.66 -2.01 88.15
N LYS A 648 24.36 -2.05 87.84
CA LYS A 648 23.87 -2.53 86.54
C LYS A 648 24.28 -1.62 85.38
N LEU A 649 24.25 -0.30 85.56
CA LEU A 649 24.73 0.66 84.55
C LEU A 649 26.24 0.48 84.30
N VAL A 650 27.06 0.35 85.34
CA VAL A 650 28.50 0.09 85.20
C VAL A 650 28.77 -1.24 84.49
N GLN A 651 28.02 -2.30 84.81
CA GLN A 651 28.13 -3.57 84.09
C GLN A 651 27.76 -3.43 82.60
N GLN A 652 26.69 -2.67 82.30
CA GLN A 652 26.26 -2.42 80.93
C GLN A 652 27.23 -1.54 80.15
N GLU A 653 27.89 -0.57 80.79
CA GLU A 653 28.90 0.26 80.14
C GLU A 653 30.12 -0.59 79.73
N ASN A 654 30.61 -1.44 80.63
CA ASN A 654 31.68 -2.40 80.33
C ASN A 654 31.28 -3.38 79.20
N GLU A 655 30.01 -3.79 79.13
CA GLU A 655 29.49 -4.63 78.05
C GLU A 655 29.41 -3.86 76.72
N LEU A 656 28.99 -2.59 76.73
CA LEU A 656 28.97 -1.71 75.55
C LEU A 656 30.37 -1.46 75.01
N ASP A 657 31.36 -1.17 75.86
CA ASP A 657 32.75 -0.99 75.44
C ASP A 657 33.32 -2.23 74.75
N GLN A 658 33.05 -3.42 75.31
CA GLN A 658 33.43 -4.68 74.70
C GLN A 658 32.73 -4.90 73.36
N LEU A 659 31.41 -4.71 73.30
CA LEU A 659 30.62 -4.85 72.07
C LEU A 659 31.05 -3.86 70.99
N ASN A 660 31.39 -2.62 71.32
CA ASN A 660 31.88 -1.62 70.38
C ASN A 660 33.23 -2.04 69.78
N VAL A 661 34.18 -2.51 70.60
CA VAL A 661 35.48 -3.03 70.12
C VAL A 661 35.30 -4.27 69.24
N GLU A 662 34.34 -5.15 69.55
CA GLU A 662 34.01 -6.31 68.72
C GLU A 662 33.31 -5.92 67.42
N LEU A 663 32.41 -4.92 67.44
CA LEU A 663 31.72 -4.42 66.26
C LEU A 663 32.68 -3.76 65.26
N GLU A 664 33.64 -2.97 65.72
CA GLU A 664 34.67 -2.41 64.84
C GLU A 664 35.56 -3.50 64.21
N LYS A 665 35.91 -4.55 64.97
CA LYS A 665 36.59 -5.73 64.40
C LYS A 665 35.74 -6.46 63.35
N LEU A 666 34.44 -6.65 63.61
CA LEU A 666 33.52 -7.30 62.67
C LEU A 666 33.26 -6.46 61.41
N ARG A 667 33.20 -5.13 61.53
CA ARG A 667 33.10 -4.19 60.39
C ARG A 667 34.36 -4.24 59.53
N ALA A 668 35.54 -4.23 60.16
CA ALA A 668 36.81 -4.39 59.45
C ALA A 668 36.92 -5.74 58.74
N ASP A 669 36.54 -6.84 59.41
CA ASP A 669 36.56 -8.17 58.80
C ASP A 669 35.52 -8.32 57.67
N GLU A 670 34.31 -7.76 57.81
CA GLU A 670 33.32 -7.71 56.72
C GLU A 670 33.87 -6.96 55.50
N GLN A 671 34.46 -5.77 55.70
CA GLN A 671 35.06 -4.99 54.62
C GLN A 671 36.23 -5.74 53.97
N GLN A 672 37.06 -6.43 54.77
CA GLN A 672 38.16 -7.25 54.28
C GLN A 672 37.66 -8.44 53.43
N LYS A 673 36.63 -9.17 53.89
CA LYS A 673 36.05 -10.30 53.13
C LYS A 673 35.33 -9.84 51.87
N ALA A 674 34.59 -8.73 51.93
CA ALA A 674 33.94 -8.14 50.75
C ALA A 674 34.99 -7.69 49.70
N ALA A 675 36.08 -7.05 50.13
CA ALA A 675 37.18 -6.68 49.25
C ALA A 675 37.93 -7.90 48.69
N ALA A 676 38.06 -8.99 49.46
CA ALA A 676 38.65 -10.24 49.00
C ALA A 676 37.79 -10.88 47.89
N ILE A 677 36.47 -10.96 48.05
CA ILE A 677 35.55 -11.44 47.01
C ILE A 677 35.66 -10.58 45.74
N ALA A 678 35.70 -9.25 45.88
CA ALA A 678 35.82 -8.35 44.73
C ALA A 678 37.13 -8.56 43.95
N ARG A 679 38.26 -8.77 44.63
CA ARG A 679 39.55 -9.08 44.00
C ARG A 679 39.55 -10.45 43.33
N PHE A 680 39.08 -11.48 44.05
CA PHE A 680 38.94 -12.83 43.52
C PHE A 680 38.14 -12.83 42.21
N LEU A 681 36.97 -12.19 42.20
CA LEU A 681 36.15 -12.06 41.00
C LEU A 681 36.87 -11.29 39.87
N ALA A 682 37.56 -10.18 40.17
CA ALA A 682 38.26 -9.40 39.15
C ALA A 682 39.40 -10.18 38.45
N GLU A 683 40.10 -11.03 39.20
CA GLU A 683 41.23 -11.84 38.70
C GLU A 683 40.77 -13.17 38.08
N LEU A 684 39.57 -13.65 38.43
CA LEU A 684 39.06 -14.95 38.02
C LEU A 684 38.79 -15.05 36.50
N ASN A 685 39.61 -15.86 35.83
CA ASN A 685 39.48 -16.18 34.41
C ASN A 685 39.67 -17.70 34.21
N VAL A 686 38.57 -18.44 34.01
CA VAL A 686 38.56 -19.90 33.92
C VAL A 686 37.57 -20.41 32.86
N GLU A 687 37.98 -21.47 32.16
CA GLU A 687 37.22 -22.24 31.16
C GLU A 687 37.06 -23.70 31.61
#